data_AF-A0A8J5SNK0-F1
#
_entry.id   AF-A0A8J5SNK0-F1
#
_cell.length_a   1.000
_cell.length_b   1.000
_cell.length_c   1.000
_cell.angle_alpha   90.00
_cell.angle_beta   90.00
_cell.angle_gamma   90.00
#
_symmetry.space_group_name_H-M   'P 1'
#
loop_
_entity.id
_entity.type
_entity.pdbx_description
1 polymer ?
#
loop_
_entity_poly.entity_id
_entity_poly.type
_entity_poly.pdbx_seq_one_letter_code
_entity_poly.pdbx_strand_id
1 'polypeptide(L)'
;MRSMTMHPVESEASSSSGSPRHHLNRSRTEVTRYPSQGAGTTPSQLLQPSDQNVNAQLARTTIGSVDSWDEFGRTSQNYWYDSSRNGEAVSISGSATRQLTYEPDDDHFASRELENPGGDADIYGRLEEALHEAQYSKKEAFEESTKRRHAEINMLSALQKVKEVENLYNHEIRQRKIIEETLARQIQENEEMNRQYNTIYDKLHDAEEQKLVVERRIAEMEAALKEHEEELVESKYLLQVLQADKEKLQQERDSAVNEAEDLCRKNKQRISIPDEELNSGFSSFELEQATRGFDQELKIGEGGFGSVYRGTLRNTTVAIKLLHPHSLQGQSEFDQEIAVLSRVRHPNLVTLIGACREACGLVYEFLPNGSLEDRLACLNNTPPLTWQVRTRIIYEMCSALTFLHSNKPHPIVHGDLKPANILLDTNFVSKLGDFGICRFLIQSSTATTNLYRTTTPKGTFAYMDPEFLTTGELTPRSDVYSLGIIILRLLTGKPPQNIAEVVEDAIDREELHSILDPSAGSWPFVQANQLAHLGLHCAEMSRRRRPDLAGGVWKVVEPLMKAASLTAVQPSFATPSDDATPPSYFVCPIFQEEMNDPHVAADGFTYEAEAIRGWLDSGHDTSPMTNLPLEHRELIPNRALRSAIIEWQQQRQWR
;
A
#
# COMPACT_ATOMS: atom_id res chain seq x y z
N MET A 1 82.92 -12.07 -34.14
CA MET A 1 84.25 -11.59 -34.58
C MET A 1 84.30 -10.09 -34.28
N ARG A 2 85.31 -9.57 -33.55
CA ARG A 2 85.33 -8.22 -32.93
C ARG A 2 84.25 -8.03 -31.82
N SER A 3 84.46 -7.27 -30.74
CA SER A 3 85.72 -6.97 -30.05
C SER A 3 85.48 -6.64 -28.56
N MET A 4 86.56 -6.69 -27.77
CA MET A 4 86.76 -6.26 -26.36
C MET A 4 86.35 -4.78 -26.10
N THR A 5 86.24 -4.24 -24.86
CA THR A 5 87.02 -4.55 -23.63
C THR A 5 86.36 -4.08 -22.30
N MET A 6 86.53 -4.90 -21.24
CA MET A 6 86.83 -4.62 -19.81
C MET A 6 86.42 -3.33 -19.01
N HIS A 7 85.82 -3.62 -17.84
CA HIS A 7 86.08 -3.14 -16.45
C HIS A 7 85.80 -1.68 -15.95
N PRO A 8 85.60 -1.51 -14.62
CA PRO A 8 85.09 -0.28 -13.98
C PRO A 8 86.13 0.51 -13.14
N VAL A 9 85.74 1.71 -12.66
CA VAL A 9 86.42 2.48 -11.60
C VAL A 9 85.36 3.24 -10.75
N GLU A 10 85.74 3.65 -9.53
CA GLU A 10 85.09 4.65 -8.65
C GLU A 10 85.30 6.10 -9.22
N SER A 11 85.04 7.26 -8.59
CA SER A 11 84.70 7.66 -7.21
C SER A 11 84.00 9.06 -7.15
N GLU A 12 83.52 9.43 -5.95
CA GLU A 12 83.49 10.78 -5.31
C GLU A 12 82.91 12.08 -5.95
N ALA A 13 82.32 12.92 -5.07
CA ALA A 13 82.32 14.40 -5.03
C ALA A 13 81.55 15.25 -6.11
N SER A 14 81.09 16.50 -5.86
CA SER A 14 80.74 17.21 -4.61
C SER A 14 79.98 18.56 -4.82
N SER A 15 79.17 18.96 -3.82
CA SER A 15 79.01 20.34 -3.28
C SER A 15 78.13 21.47 -3.92
N SER A 16 77.46 22.19 -3.00
CA SER A 16 77.28 23.67 -2.90
C SER A 16 76.05 24.44 -3.46
N SER A 17 75.37 25.16 -2.54
CA SER A 17 74.56 26.41 -2.70
C SER A 17 73.25 26.43 -3.53
N GLY A 18 72.21 27.22 -3.20
CA GLY A 18 71.97 28.05 -2.00
C GLY A 18 70.77 29.04 -2.11
N SER A 19 70.35 29.61 -0.96
CA SER A 19 69.39 30.75 -0.78
C SER A 19 67.88 30.52 -1.04
N PRO A 20 66.93 31.34 -0.47
CA PRO A 20 67.00 32.26 0.68
C PRO A 20 65.88 32.00 1.77
N ARG A 21 65.65 32.96 2.69
CA ARG A 21 64.78 32.89 3.90
C ARG A 21 63.63 33.92 3.92
N HIS A 22 62.81 33.86 4.99
CA HIS A 22 61.85 34.87 5.55
C HIS A 22 60.40 34.80 5.00
N HIS A 23 59.29 34.97 5.75
CA HIS A 23 59.00 35.18 7.21
C HIS A 23 57.46 34.96 7.48
N LEU A 24 56.78 35.15 8.64
CA LEU A 24 57.02 35.69 10.00
C LEU A 24 55.91 35.22 11.00
N ASN A 25 56.24 34.87 12.27
CA ASN A 25 55.32 34.71 13.45
C ASN A 25 54.18 33.65 13.36
N ARG A 26 53.48 33.22 14.44
CA ARG A 26 53.32 33.73 15.85
C ARG A 26 53.27 32.56 16.89
N SER A 27 53.01 32.84 18.17
CA SER A 27 53.40 31.98 19.33
C SER A 27 52.29 31.64 20.34
N ARG A 28 52.43 30.48 21.04
CA ARG A 28 51.72 30.04 22.28
C ARG A 28 50.19 29.81 22.17
N THR A 29 49.51 28.98 22.99
CA THR A 29 49.85 28.40 24.31
C THR A 29 49.35 26.94 24.48
N GLU A 30 50.22 26.11 25.07
CA GLU A 30 50.01 25.19 26.22
C GLU A 30 48.64 24.50 26.47
N VAL A 31 48.69 23.15 26.58
CA VAL A 31 47.64 22.27 27.15
C VAL A 31 48.29 21.39 28.22
N THR A 32 47.71 21.36 29.42
CA THR A 32 48.31 20.68 30.60
C THR A 32 47.77 19.25 30.77
N ARG A 33 48.67 18.27 30.95
CA ARG A 33 48.36 16.90 31.42
C ARG A 33 48.76 16.74 32.88
N TYR A 34 47.96 16.01 33.67
CA TYR A 34 48.37 15.26 34.87
C TYR A 34 47.47 14.01 35.03
N PRO A 35 47.87 12.97 35.79
CA PRO A 35 47.87 11.62 35.23
C PRO A 35 47.16 10.53 36.07
N SER A 36 47.18 9.31 35.55
CA SER A 36 46.62 8.09 36.13
C SER A 36 47.50 7.40 37.19
N GLN A 37 46.87 6.87 38.24
CA GLN A 37 47.24 5.67 39.04
C GLN A 37 46.13 5.46 40.11
N GLY A 38 45.80 4.26 40.60
CA GLY A 38 46.22 2.91 40.19
C GLY A 38 45.84 1.87 41.27
N ALA A 39 45.29 0.72 40.87
CA ALA A 39 44.81 -0.40 41.72
C ALA A 39 43.65 -0.08 42.70
N GLY A 40 42.82 -1.03 43.15
CA GLY A 40 42.66 -2.42 42.66
C GLY A 40 42.49 -3.46 43.77
N THR A 41 41.25 -3.86 44.10
CA THR A 41 40.95 -5.11 44.83
C THR A 41 39.47 -5.51 44.68
N THR A 42 39.21 -6.82 44.65
CA THR A 42 37.90 -7.51 44.62
C THR A 42 37.96 -8.65 45.69
N PRO A 43 37.00 -9.59 45.91
CA PRO A 43 35.73 -9.84 45.20
C PRO A 43 34.52 -10.32 46.06
N SER A 44 33.38 -10.59 45.38
CA SER A 44 32.30 -11.57 45.74
C SER A 44 31.40 -11.27 46.97
N GLN A 45 30.15 -11.76 47.13
CA GLN A 45 29.40 -12.90 46.55
C GLN A 45 27.87 -12.64 46.36
N LEU A 46 27.24 -13.42 45.47
CA LEU A 46 25.90 -14.07 45.52
C LEU A 46 24.67 -13.35 46.15
N LEU A 47 23.59 -13.17 45.37
CA LEU A 47 22.39 -14.05 45.36
C LEU A 47 21.27 -13.61 44.39
N GLN A 48 20.49 -14.58 43.91
CA GLN A 48 19.20 -14.51 43.20
C GLN A 48 18.30 -15.63 43.76
N PRO A 49 16.97 -15.68 43.49
CA PRO A 49 16.01 -14.60 43.21
C PRO A 49 14.80 -14.71 44.18
N SER A 50 13.69 -14.01 43.92
CA SER A 50 12.35 -14.46 44.35
C SER A 50 11.23 -13.89 43.47
N ASP A 51 10.34 -14.75 43.00
CA ASP A 51 9.13 -14.38 42.25
C ASP A 51 7.94 -14.15 43.18
N GLN A 52 7.03 -13.23 42.82
CA GLN A 52 5.60 -13.51 42.97
C GLN A 52 4.70 -12.73 41.98
N ASN A 53 3.78 -13.47 41.38
CA ASN A 53 2.95 -13.14 40.22
C ASN A 53 1.58 -12.55 40.62
N VAL A 54 1.09 -11.51 39.92
CA VAL A 54 -0.35 -11.21 39.78
C VAL A 54 -0.66 -10.71 38.36
N ASN A 55 -1.78 -11.17 37.78
CA ASN A 55 -2.26 -10.83 36.44
C ASN A 55 -2.78 -9.38 36.31
N ALA A 56 -2.66 -8.83 35.09
CA ALA A 56 -3.65 -7.91 34.50
C ALA A 56 -3.69 -8.10 32.97
N GLN A 57 -4.89 -8.07 32.37
CA GLN A 57 -5.07 -8.17 30.92
C GLN A 57 -4.94 -6.79 30.26
N LEU A 58 -4.36 -6.73 29.06
CA LEU A 58 -4.37 -5.54 28.21
C LEU A 58 -4.89 -5.89 26.81
N ALA A 59 -6.01 -5.27 26.43
CA ALA A 59 -6.55 -5.36 25.08
C ALA A 59 -5.72 -4.50 24.11
N ARG A 60 -5.53 -4.97 22.87
CA ARG A 60 -4.98 -4.15 21.80
C ARG A 60 -6.10 -3.34 21.16
N THR A 61 -5.90 -2.03 21.03
CA THR A 61 -6.70 -1.20 20.13
C THR A 61 -5.78 -0.51 19.14
N THR A 62 -6.22 -0.48 17.88
CA THR A 62 -5.52 -0.05 16.67
C THR A 62 -4.95 1.37 16.76
N ILE A 63 -3.73 1.57 16.23
CA ILE A 63 -3.27 2.88 15.78
C ILE A 63 -3.55 2.94 14.27
N GLY A 64 -4.39 3.89 13.84
CA GLY A 64 -4.65 4.16 12.42
C GLY A 64 -3.55 5.02 11.79
N SER A 65 -3.33 4.86 10.49
CA SER A 65 -2.36 5.66 9.73
C SER A 65 -2.84 7.10 9.50
N VAL A 66 -1.91 7.98 9.17
CA VAL A 66 -2.17 9.35 8.69
C VAL A 66 -2.13 9.37 7.17
N ASP A 67 -3.21 9.89 6.58
CA ASP A 67 -3.33 10.51 5.26
C ASP A 67 -4.44 11.58 5.39
N SER A 68 -4.48 12.70 4.68
CA SER A 68 -3.56 13.22 3.66
C SER A 68 -3.41 14.75 3.80
N TRP A 69 -2.53 15.36 3.02
CA TRP A 69 -2.50 16.82 2.81
C TRP A 69 -3.45 17.21 1.68
N ASP A 70 -4.50 17.97 1.96
CA ASP A 70 -5.11 18.87 0.97
C ASP A 70 -6.01 19.94 1.62
N GLU A 71 -5.60 21.21 1.50
CA GLU A 71 -6.44 22.40 1.19
C GLU A 71 -5.68 23.70 1.53
N PHE A 72 -5.32 24.47 0.51
CA PHE A 72 -4.74 25.81 0.65
C PHE A 72 -5.68 26.85 -0.01
N GLY A 73 -6.79 27.20 0.66
CA GLY A 73 -7.89 27.88 -0.04
C GLY A 73 -8.86 28.72 0.80
N ARG A 74 -8.50 29.99 1.05
CA ARG A 74 -9.42 31.12 1.35
C ARG A 74 -10.24 31.03 2.66
N THR A 75 -9.92 31.90 3.61
CA THR A 75 -10.95 32.48 4.50
C THR A 75 -10.69 33.97 4.67
N SER A 76 -11.56 34.80 4.09
CA SER A 76 -11.56 36.25 4.30
C SER A 76 -12.95 36.80 4.02
N GLN A 77 -13.41 37.70 4.89
CA GLN A 77 -14.64 38.49 4.80
C GLN A 77 -15.97 37.71 4.77
N ASN A 78 -16.68 37.73 5.91
CA ASN A 78 -17.88 38.56 6.13
C ASN A 78 -18.18 38.57 7.65
N TYR A 79 -18.84 39.55 8.27
CA TYR A 79 -19.55 40.74 7.78
C TYR A 79 -19.08 42.03 8.48
N TRP A 80 -19.30 43.18 7.82
CA TRP A 80 -19.36 44.52 8.43
C TRP A 80 -20.77 45.09 8.23
N TYR A 81 -21.21 45.94 9.19
CA TYR A 81 -22.30 46.95 9.22
C TYR A 81 -23.08 46.85 10.55
N ASP A 82 -23.55 47.93 11.19
CA ASP A 82 -23.18 49.36 11.18
C ASP A 82 -23.90 50.05 12.37
N SER A 83 -23.50 51.29 12.70
CA SER A 83 -24.31 52.30 13.41
C SER A 83 -24.62 52.09 14.91
N SER A 84 -24.82 53.15 15.70
CA SER A 84 -24.47 54.57 15.46
C SER A 84 -24.34 55.38 16.76
N ARG A 85 -23.79 56.59 16.62
CA ARG A 85 -23.75 57.64 17.64
C ARG A 85 -25.16 57.98 18.19
N ASN A 86 -25.27 58.20 19.50
CA ASN A 86 -25.24 59.55 20.10
C ASN A 86 -25.30 59.45 21.63
N GLY A 87 -25.03 60.56 22.31
CA GLY A 87 -25.37 60.74 23.73
C GLY A 87 -26.20 61.99 23.91
N GLU A 88 -27.06 62.01 24.93
CA GLU A 88 -27.69 63.24 25.42
C GLU A 88 -28.06 63.09 26.90
N ALA A 89 -28.25 64.21 27.60
CA ALA A 89 -28.54 64.23 29.02
C ALA A 89 -30.05 64.32 29.29
N VAL A 90 -30.52 63.69 30.37
CA VAL A 90 -31.86 63.96 30.93
C VAL A 90 -31.72 64.33 32.40
N SER A 91 -31.81 65.63 32.67
CA SER A 91 -32.11 66.16 34.00
C SER A 91 -33.62 66.14 34.22
N ILE A 92 -34.07 65.63 35.37
CA ILE A 92 -35.40 65.98 35.90
C ILE A 92 -35.21 66.61 37.29
N SER A 93 -35.82 67.77 37.46
CA SER A 93 -35.78 68.59 38.66
C SER A 93 -37.07 68.46 39.46
N GLY A 94 -37.07 68.89 40.72
CA GLY A 94 -38.33 69.20 41.41
C GLY A 94 -38.25 69.23 42.94
N SER A 95 -38.73 70.34 43.50
CA SER A 95 -39.16 70.51 44.90
C SER A 95 -38.10 70.42 46.01
N ALA A 96 -38.18 71.19 47.11
CA ALA A 96 -38.40 72.63 47.31
C ALA A 96 -38.37 72.91 48.82
N THR A 97 -37.82 74.07 49.19
CA THR A 97 -38.21 74.91 50.34
C THR A 97 -38.63 74.24 51.66
N ARG A 98 -37.77 74.34 52.69
CA ARG A 98 -37.98 75.34 53.76
C ARG A 98 -36.80 75.45 54.73
N GLN A 99 -36.32 76.68 54.92
CA GLN A 99 -35.75 77.08 56.21
C GLN A 99 -36.90 77.15 57.23
N LEU A 100 -36.62 76.80 58.48
CA LEU A 100 -37.45 77.16 59.62
C LEU A 100 -36.56 77.84 60.66
N THR A 101 -36.57 79.17 60.62
CA THR A 101 -36.27 80.00 61.78
C THR A 101 -37.37 79.79 62.82
N TYR A 102 -37.00 79.75 64.09
CA TYR A 102 -37.95 79.85 65.19
C TYR A 102 -37.28 80.65 66.31
N GLU A 103 -37.78 81.86 66.55
CA GLU A 103 -37.41 82.66 67.72
C GLU A 103 -38.32 82.28 68.90
N PRO A 104 -37.86 82.41 70.16
CA PRO A 104 -38.74 82.37 71.31
C PRO A 104 -39.37 83.76 71.51
N ASP A 105 -40.63 83.94 71.12
CA ASP A 105 -41.41 85.12 71.49
C ASP A 105 -41.52 85.25 73.02
N ASP A 106 -41.49 86.49 73.52
CA ASP A 106 -41.91 86.84 74.88
C ASP A 106 -43.42 86.64 75.04
N ASP A 107 -43.86 86.22 76.23
CA ASP A 107 -45.28 86.30 76.61
C ASP A 107 -45.42 87.00 77.97
N HIS A 108 -46.05 88.18 77.96
CA HIS A 108 -46.21 89.01 79.15
C HIS A 108 -47.26 88.42 80.11
N PHE A 109 -46.93 88.37 81.41
CA PHE A 109 -47.96 88.42 82.44
C PHE A 109 -47.84 89.71 83.26
N ALA A 110 -48.94 90.44 83.35
CA ALA A 110 -48.95 91.82 83.84
C ALA A 110 -49.03 91.91 85.37
N SER A 111 -48.28 92.86 85.94
CA SER A 111 -48.36 93.24 87.35
C SER A 111 -49.78 93.68 87.73
N ARG A 112 -50.21 93.33 88.95
CA ARG A 112 -51.31 94.02 89.62
C ARG A 112 -51.00 94.18 91.10
N GLU A 113 -50.86 95.43 91.51
CA GLU A 113 -50.56 95.82 92.89
C GLU A 113 -51.75 95.54 93.81
N LEU A 114 -51.47 95.23 95.09
CA LEU A 114 -52.29 95.64 96.23
C LEU A 114 -51.52 95.48 97.56
N GLU A 115 -51.27 96.63 98.19
CA GLU A 115 -51.11 96.87 99.64
C GLU A 115 -50.21 95.92 100.48
N ASN A 116 -49.02 96.43 100.78
CA ASN A 116 -48.18 96.05 101.94
C ASN A 116 -48.90 96.51 103.24
N PRO A 117 -48.92 95.71 104.32
CA PRO A 117 -47.85 95.88 105.29
C PRO A 117 -47.37 94.60 106.00
N GLY A 118 -46.07 94.31 105.85
CA GLY A 118 -45.26 93.88 106.99
C GLY A 118 -44.75 92.44 107.00
N GLY A 119 -43.59 92.24 106.34
CA GLY A 119 -42.55 91.35 106.88
C GLY A 119 -42.63 89.88 106.52
N ASP A 120 -42.41 89.53 105.25
CA ASP A 120 -41.92 88.19 104.88
C ASP A 120 -40.96 88.25 103.69
N ALA A 121 -39.66 88.49 103.97
CA ALA A 121 -38.62 88.68 102.96
C ALA A 121 -37.92 87.36 102.54
N ASP A 122 -38.19 86.26 103.25
CA ASP A 122 -37.52 84.96 103.09
C ASP A 122 -38.13 84.13 101.94
N ILE A 123 -39.45 84.21 101.75
CA ILE A 123 -40.17 83.38 100.76
C ILE A 123 -39.85 83.81 99.32
N TYR A 124 -39.78 85.12 99.04
CA TYR A 124 -39.50 85.63 97.69
C TYR A 124 -38.07 85.33 97.23
N GLY A 125 -37.07 85.46 98.12
CA GLY A 125 -35.67 85.14 97.80
C GLY A 125 -35.50 83.69 97.36
N ARG A 126 -36.12 82.73 98.07
CA ARG A 126 -36.08 81.30 97.72
C ARG A 126 -36.77 80.98 96.39
N LEU A 127 -37.81 81.73 96.02
CA LEU A 127 -38.49 81.57 94.72
C LEU A 127 -37.64 82.10 93.57
N GLU A 128 -36.96 83.23 93.77
CA GLU A 128 -36.02 83.81 92.80
C GLU A 128 -34.77 82.94 92.61
N GLU A 129 -34.23 82.39 93.72
CA GLU A 129 -33.12 81.44 93.73
C GLU A 129 -33.48 80.14 92.98
N ALA A 130 -34.64 79.53 93.27
CA ALA A 130 -35.12 78.34 92.57
C ALA A 130 -35.42 78.59 91.07
N LEU A 131 -35.88 79.79 90.70
CA LEU A 131 -36.03 80.20 89.30
C LEU A 131 -34.67 80.31 88.59
N HIS A 132 -33.67 80.87 89.26
CA HIS A 132 -32.31 80.99 88.73
C HIS A 132 -31.63 79.62 88.59
N GLU A 133 -31.79 78.71 89.56
CA GLU A 133 -31.34 77.32 89.46
C GLU A 133 -32.01 76.58 88.30
N ALA A 134 -33.33 76.72 88.13
CA ALA A 134 -34.07 76.11 87.03
C ALA A 134 -33.63 76.65 85.65
N GLN A 135 -33.34 77.95 85.53
CA GLN A 135 -32.78 78.55 84.31
C GLN A 135 -31.34 78.07 84.04
N TYR A 136 -30.51 77.96 85.08
CA TYR A 136 -29.13 77.45 84.96
C TYR A 136 -29.13 75.98 84.51
N SER A 137 -29.93 75.14 85.15
CA SER A 137 -30.08 73.71 84.80
C SER A 137 -30.64 73.53 83.38
N LYS A 138 -31.62 74.35 82.96
CA LYS A 138 -32.13 74.37 81.57
C LYS A 138 -31.04 74.73 80.55
N LYS A 139 -30.15 75.68 80.90
CA LYS A 139 -29.00 76.05 80.05
C LYS A 139 -27.96 74.93 79.99
N GLU A 140 -27.58 74.34 81.13
CA GLU A 140 -26.64 73.23 81.20
C GLU A 140 -27.14 72.02 80.40
N ALA A 141 -28.43 71.67 80.53
CA ALA A 141 -29.06 70.59 79.76
C ALA A 141 -29.05 70.85 78.24
N PHE A 142 -29.15 72.11 77.80
CA PHE A 142 -29.04 72.48 76.39
C PHE A 142 -27.59 72.42 75.88
N GLU A 143 -26.63 72.93 76.66
CA GLU A 143 -25.20 72.80 76.35
C GLU A 143 -24.77 71.32 76.29
N GLU A 144 -25.29 70.48 77.18
CA GLU A 144 -25.05 69.04 77.18
C GLU A 144 -25.78 68.32 76.01
N SER A 145 -27.00 68.72 75.67
CA SER A 145 -27.70 68.19 74.49
C SER A 145 -27.00 68.55 73.18
N THR A 146 -26.38 69.72 73.09
CA THR A 146 -25.61 70.14 71.91
C THR A 146 -24.24 69.46 71.83
N LYS A 147 -23.54 69.25 72.96
CA LYS A 147 -22.36 68.36 73.04
C LYS A 147 -22.69 66.94 72.55
N ARG A 148 -23.80 66.35 73.02
CA ARG A 148 -24.25 65.00 72.60
C ARG A 148 -24.54 64.93 71.10
N ARG A 149 -25.28 65.90 70.54
CA ARG A 149 -25.56 65.97 69.11
C ARG A 149 -24.28 66.14 68.26
N HIS A 150 -23.30 66.89 68.76
CA HIS A 150 -22.00 67.00 68.09
C HIS A 150 -21.21 65.68 68.14
N ALA A 151 -21.21 64.98 69.27
CA ALA A 151 -20.61 63.65 69.41
C ALA A 151 -21.27 62.60 68.49
N GLU A 152 -22.60 62.63 68.36
CA GLU A 152 -23.38 61.78 67.44
C GLU A 152 -23.00 62.04 65.97
N ILE A 153 -22.92 63.31 65.55
CA ILE A 153 -22.48 63.68 64.20
C ILE A 153 -21.04 63.21 63.93
N ASN A 154 -20.14 63.36 64.91
CA ASN A 154 -18.76 62.88 64.80
C ASN A 154 -18.69 61.35 64.73
N MET A 155 -19.53 60.63 65.48
CA MET A 155 -19.65 59.16 65.44
C MET A 155 -20.16 58.68 64.07
N LEU A 156 -21.19 59.33 63.51
CA LEU A 156 -21.69 59.01 62.16
C LEU A 156 -20.63 59.28 61.09
N SER A 157 -19.90 60.39 61.20
CA SER A 157 -18.76 60.72 60.30
C SER A 157 -17.64 59.67 60.40
N ALA A 158 -17.34 59.17 61.60
CA ALA A 158 -16.37 58.10 61.80
C ALA A 158 -16.84 56.76 61.20
N LEU A 159 -18.10 56.38 61.43
CA LEU A 159 -18.70 55.16 60.86
C LEU A 159 -18.72 55.19 59.32
N GLN A 160 -19.01 56.34 58.71
CA GLN A 160 -18.90 56.49 57.25
C GLN A 160 -17.48 56.24 56.75
N LYS A 161 -16.46 56.84 57.39
CA LYS A 161 -15.05 56.63 57.03
C LYS A 161 -14.60 55.18 57.19
N VAL A 162 -15.05 54.49 58.25
CA VAL A 162 -14.80 53.05 58.42
C VAL A 162 -15.39 52.25 57.25
N LYS A 163 -16.62 52.55 56.84
CA LYS A 163 -17.27 51.90 55.69
C LYS A 163 -16.60 52.23 54.34
N GLU A 164 -16.06 53.43 54.18
CA GLU A 164 -15.27 53.80 53.00
C GLU A 164 -13.95 52.99 52.94
N VAL A 165 -13.24 52.86 54.06
CA VAL A 165 -12.03 52.01 54.16
C VAL A 165 -12.35 50.53 53.94
N GLU A 166 -13.45 50.02 54.50
CA GLU A 166 -13.93 48.66 54.29
C GLU A 166 -14.23 48.37 52.81
N ASN A 167 -14.85 49.32 52.09
CA ASN A 167 -15.10 49.19 50.66
C ASN A 167 -13.80 49.17 49.83
N LEU A 168 -12.81 49.99 50.20
CA LEU A 168 -11.49 50.03 49.56
C LEU A 168 -10.72 48.71 49.79
N TYR A 169 -10.68 48.22 51.03
CA TYR A 169 -10.05 46.94 51.38
C TYR A 169 -10.70 45.76 50.62
N ASN A 170 -12.03 45.73 50.55
CA ASN A 170 -12.76 44.74 49.75
C ASN A 170 -12.50 44.89 48.23
N HIS A 171 -12.17 46.08 47.73
CA HIS A 171 -11.73 46.27 46.35
C HIS A 171 -10.32 45.71 46.13
N GLU A 172 -9.38 46.01 47.04
CA GLU A 172 -8.01 45.51 46.98
C GLU A 172 -7.95 43.98 46.99
N ILE A 173 -8.73 43.31 47.86
CA ILE A 173 -8.87 41.85 47.88
C ILE A 173 -9.31 41.30 46.51
N ARG A 174 -10.29 41.94 45.86
CA ARG A 174 -10.78 41.51 44.53
C ARG A 174 -9.72 41.68 43.44
N GLN A 175 -9.01 42.80 43.42
CA GLN A 175 -7.91 43.03 42.47
C GLN A 175 -6.78 42.02 42.69
N ARG A 176 -6.37 41.84 43.94
CA ARG A 176 -5.35 40.86 44.32
C ARG A 176 -5.72 39.45 43.87
N LYS A 177 -6.97 39.02 44.10
CA LYS A 177 -7.44 37.71 43.63
C LYS A 177 -7.35 37.56 42.10
N ILE A 178 -7.78 38.56 41.34
CA ILE A 178 -7.70 38.54 39.86
C ILE A 178 -6.23 38.46 39.39
N ILE A 179 -5.32 39.15 40.07
CA ILE A 179 -3.87 39.10 39.79
C ILE A 179 -3.30 37.72 40.12
N GLU A 180 -3.65 37.14 41.27
CA GLU A 180 -3.20 35.80 41.69
C GLU A 180 -3.74 34.70 40.74
N GLU A 181 -5.01 34.78 40.31
CA GLU A 181 -5.60 33.87 39.31
C GLU A 181 -4.95 34.03 37.91
N THR A 182 -4.63 35.28 37.51
CA THR A 182 -3.94 35.55 36.23
C THR A 182 -2.50 35.03 36.25
N LEU A 183 -1.78 35.24 37.35
CA LEU A 183 -0.41 34.76 37.54
C LEU A 183 -0.35 33.23 37.57
N ALA A 184 -1.28 32.57 38.26
CA ALA A 184 -1.38 31.11 38.27
C ALA A 184 -1.57 30.54 36.85
N ARG A 185 -2.45 31.16 36.05
CA ARG A 185 -2.63 30.78 34.63
C ARG A 185 -1.36 31.00 33.81
N GLN A 186 -0.67 32.12 33.97
CA GLN A 186 0.59 32.39 33.26
C GLN A 186 1.71 31.41 33.64
N ILE A 187 1.78 30.99 34.91
CA ILE A 187 2.71 29.95 35.36
C ILE A 187 2.39 28.61 34.68
N GLN A 188 1.11 28.21 34.64
CA GLN A 188 0.68 26.97 33.97
C GLN A 188 0.95 27.01 32.45
N GLU A 189 0.68 28.13 31.77
CA GLU A 189 0.99 28.34 30.36
C GLU A 189 2.50 28.22 30.09
N ASN A 190 3.34 28.79 30.95
CA ASN A 190 4.79 28.74 30.83
C ASN A 190 5.38 27.35 31.14
N GLU A 191 4.85 26.64 32.15
CA GLU A 191 5.22 25.24 32.42
C GLU A 191 4.93 24.33 31.24
N GLU A 192 3.76 24.49 30.61
CA GLU A 192 3.35 23.67 29.47
C GLU A 192 4.21 23.99 28.22
N MET A 193 4.49 25.27 27.95
CA MET A 193 5.47 25.66 26.92
C MET A 193 6.86 25.07 27.17
N ASN A 194 7.30 24.99 28.44
CA ASN A 194 8.60 24.40 28.80
C ASN A 194 8.63 22.87 28.62
N ARG A 195 7.52 22.16 28.89
CA ARG A 195 7.37 20.72 28.57
C ARG A 195 7.44 20.47 27.06
N GLN A 196 6.77 21.32 26.27
CA GLN A 196 6.79 21.23 24.81
C GLN A 196 8.19 21.54 24.25
N TYR A 197 8.88 22.55 24.78
CA TYR A 197 10.27 22.86 24.43
C TYR A 197 11.20 21.65 24.67
N ASN A 198 11.15 21.04 25.86
CA ASN A 198 11.97 19.86 26.17
C ASN A 198 11.61 18.68 25.24
N THR A 199 10.32 18.43 24.99
CA THR A 199 9.85 17.38 24.06
C THR A 199 10.35 17.58 22.63
N ILE A 200 10.53 18.82 22.18
CA ILE A 200 11.12 19.15 20.88
C ILE A 200 12.65 18.98 20.91
N TYR A 201 13.30 19.36 22.01
CA TYR A 201 14.74 19.21 22.20
C TYR A 201 15.18 17.74 22.18
N ASP A 202 14.47 16.87 22.92
CA ASP A 202 14.74 15.43 22.96
C ASP A 202 14.60 14.80 21.56
N LYS A 203 13.52 15.13 20.84
CA LYS A 203 13.28 14.66 19.46
C LYS A 203 14.31 15.17 18.45
N LEU A 204 14.84 16.38 18.66
CA LEU A 204 15.93 16.91 17.84
C LEU A 204 17.21 16.11 18.08
N HIS A 205 17.51 15.76 19.34
CA HIS A 205 18.68 14.96 19.68
C HIS A 205 18.58 13.52 19.12
N ASP A 206 17.42 12.88 19.23
CA ASP A 206 17.14 11.57 18.61
C ASP A 206 17.37 11.61 17.09
N ALA A 207 16.93 12.70 16.43
CA ALA A 207 17.11 12.88 14.99
C ALA A 207 18.57 13.15 14.59
N GLU A 208 19.34 13.86 15.42
CA GLU A 208 20.78 14.06 15.23
C GLU A 208 21.58 12.74 15.39
N GLU A 209 21.25 11.89 16.37
CA GLU A 209 21.88 10.57 16.50
C GLU A 209 21.52 9.66 15.32
N GLN A 210 20.25 9.59 14.92
CA GLN A 210 19.82 8.82 13.75
C GLN A 210 20.52 9.29 12.46
N LYS A 211 20.68 10.61 12.29
CA LYS A 211 21.44 11.18 11.18
C LYS A 211 22.89 10.69 11.17
N LEU A 212 23.59 10.74 12.31
CA LEU A 212 24.98 10.28 12.42
C LEU A 212 25.14 8.77 12.14
N VAL A 213 24.13 7.95 12.45
CA VAL A 213 24.11 6.52 12.08
C VAL A 213 23.95 6.34 10.56
N VAL A 214 23.11 7.15 9.90
CA VAL A 214 22.93 7.13 8.45
C VAL A 214 24.19 7.63 7.72
N GLU A 215 24.78 8.74 8.15
CA GLU A 215 26.03 9.28 7.57
C GLU A 215 27.18 8.27 7.66
N ARG A 216 27.27 7.51 8.77
CA ARG A 216 28.26 6.43 8.91
C ARG A 216 28.02 5.29 7.91
N ARG A 217 26.76 4.84 7.75
CA ARG A 217 26.42 3.80 6.78
C ARG A 217 26.69 4.21 5.34
N ILE A 218 26.48 5.48 5.00
CA ILE A 218 26.82 6.03 3.68
C ILE A 218 28.34 5.92 3.46
N ALA A 219 29.16 6.37 4.42
CA ALA A 219 30.62 6.26 4.31
C ALA A 219 31.12 4.80 4.25
N GLU A 220 30.48 3.87 4.97
CA GLU A 220 30.76 2.42 4.88
C GLU A 220 30.42 1.86 3.47
N MET A 221 29.30 2.29 2.87
CA MET A 221 28.91 1.90 1.51
C MET A 221 29.79 2.54 0.43
N GLU A 222 30.19 3.81 0.58
CA GLU A 222 31.11 4.49 -0.35
C GLU A 222 32.49 3.83 -0.37
N ALA A 223 32.99 3.38 0.78
CA ALA A 223 34.23 2.61 0.86
C ALA A 223 34.13 1.25 0.14
N ALA A 224 33.06 0.49 0.37
CA ALA A 224 32.83 -0.81 -0.28
C ALA A 224 32.59 -0.69 -1.79
N LEU A 225 31.91 0.37 -2.25
CA LEU A 225 31.75 0.66 -3.68
C LEU A 225 33.11 0.90 -4.35
N LYS A 226 34.00 1.65 -3.70
CA LYS A 226 35.35 1.91 -4.23
C LYS A 226 36.20 0.64 -4.29
N GLU A 227 36.11 -0.24 -3.29
CA GLU A 227 36.78 -1.55 -3.30
C GLU A 227 36.31 -2.40 -4.50
N HIS A 228 34.99 -2.49 -4.72
CA HIS A 228 34.42 -3.20 -5.86
C HIS A 228 34.71 -2.53 -7.23
N GLU A 229 34.89 -1.21 -7.30
CA GLU A 229 35.38 -0.54 -8.52
C GLU A 229 36.82 -0.92 -8.86
N GLU A 230 37.69 -1.04 -7.85
CA GLU A 230 39.08 -1.49 -8.03
C GLU A 230 39.13 -2.98 -8.45
N GLU A 231 38.33 -3.86 -7.83
CA GLU A 231 38.15 -5.26 -8.27
C GLU A 231 37.61 -5.35 -9.72
N LEU A 232 36.67 -4.50 -10.11
CA LEU A 232 36.08 -4.49 -11.45
C LEU A 232 37.13 -4.13 -12.51
N VAL A 233 38.07 -3.22 -12.20
CA VAL A 233 39.18 -2.87 -13.09
C VAL A 233 40.14 -4.05 -13.28
N GLU A 234 40.51 -4.77 -12.22
CA GLU A 234 41.35 -5.96 -12.32
C GLU A 234 40.64 -7.09 -13.09
N SER A 235 39.37 -7.36 -12.78
CA SER A 235 38.54 -8.35 -13.48
C SER A 235 38.42 -8.05 -14.97
N LYS A 236 38.23 -6.77 -15.34
CA LYS A 236 38.17 -6.31 -16.72
C LYS A 236 39.51 -6.46 -17.46
N TYR A 237 40.64 -6.22 -16.78
CA TYR A 237 41.97 -6.48 -17.34
C TYR A 237 42.17 -7.98 -17.60
N LEU A 238 41.84 -8.84 -16.63
CA LEU A 238 41.92 -10.29 -16.79
C LEU A 238 41.03 -10.81 -17.94
N LEU A 239 39.82 -10.26 -18.10
CA LEU A 239 38.94 -10.58 -19.23
C LEU A 239 39.54 -10.21 -20.59
N GLN A 240 40.28 -9.10 -20.69
CA GLN A 240 40.98 -8.71 -21.93
C GLN A 240 42.14 -9.68 -22.25
N VAL A 241 42.88 -10.12 -21.24
CA VAL A 241 43.94 -11.15 -21.43
C VAL A 241 43.33 -12.47 -21.89
N LEU A 242 42.25 -12.93 -21.23
CA LEU A 242 41.54 -14.15 -21.60
C LEU A 242 40.87 -14.07 -22.98
N GLN A 243 40.46 -12.88 -23.44
CA GLN A 243 39.98 -12.66 -24.81
C GLN A 243 41.12 -12.81 -25.82
N ALA A 244 42.29 -12.21 -25.58
CA ALA A 244 43.45 -12.36 -26.47
C ALA A 244 43.97 -13.81 -26.54
N ASP A 245 44.02 -14.52 -25.40
CA ASP A 245 44.35 -15.95 -25.37
C ASP A 245 43.31 -16.80 -26.10
N LYS A 246 42.02 -16.48 -25.97
CA LYS A 246 40.95 -17.15 -26.72
C LYS A 246 41.10 -16.93 -28.22
N GLU A 247 41.33 -15.70 -28.68
CA GLU A 247 41.55 -15.38 -30.10
C GLU A 247 42.76 -16.13 -30.66
N LYS A 248 43.87 -16.18 -29.91
CA LYS A 248 45.05 -16.97 -30.26
C LYS A 248 44.75 -18.47 -30.35
N LEU A 249 44.06 -19.04 -29.37
CA LEU A 249 43.64 -20.45 -29.38
C LEU A 249 42.64 -20.77 -30.50
N GLN A 250 41.78 -19.82 -30.88
CA GLN A 250 40.93 -19.94 -32.07
C GLN A 250 41.76 -19.92 -33.36
N GLN A 251 42.77 -19.05 -33.47
CA GLN A 251 43.67 -19.04 -34.63
C GLN A 251 44.53 -20.30 -34.74
N GLU A 252 45.02 -20.84 -33.62
CA GLU A 252 45.72 -22.14 -33.55
C GLU A 252 44.77 -23.28 -33.95
N ARG A 253 43.54 -23.31 -33.42
CA ARG A 253 42.50 -24.26 -33.81
C ARG A 253 42.20 -24.19 -35.31
N ASP A 254 41.99 -23.00 -35.86
CA ASP A 254 41.58 -22.82 -37.26
C ASP A 254 42.72 -23.13 -38.23
N SER A 255 43.97 -22.96 -37.79
CA SER A 255 45.16 -23.46 -38.49
C SER A 255 45.20 -24.99 -38.48
N ALA A 256 44.99 -25.63 -37.32
CA ALA A 256 44.97 -27.08 -37.17
C ALA A 256 43.75 -27.73 -37.90
N VAL A 257 42.61 -27.05 -37.96
CA VAL A 257 41.44 -27.47 -38.75
C VAL A 257 41.74 -27.37 -40.24
N ASN A 258 42.38 -26.30 -40.71
CA ASN A 258 42.80 -26.22 -42.12
C ASN A 258 43.82 -27.34 -42.47
N GLU A 259 44.79 -27.62 -41.61
CA GLU A 259 45.74 -28.71 -41.82
C GLU A 259 45.05 -30.09 -41.80
N ALA A 260 44.16 -30.33 -40.83
CA ALA A 260 43.35 -31.54 -40.75
C ALA A 260 42.39 -31.68 -41.93
N GLU A 261 41.81 -30.59 -42.43
CA GLU A 261 40.99 -30.57 -43.64
C GLU A 261 41.82 -30.90 -44.88
N ASP A 262 43.04 -30.38 -45.00
CA ASP A 262 43.90 -30.63 -46.15
C ASP A 262 44.45 -32.08 -46.12
N LEU A 263 44.67 -32.65 -44.92
CA LEU A 263 44.90 -34.07 -44.71
C LEU A 263 43.65 -34.92 -45.02
N CYS A 264 42.46 -34.49 -44.61
CA CYS A 264 41.19 -35.14 -44.96
C CYS A 264 40.85 -35.02 -46.45
N ARG A 265 41.29 -33.96 -47.13
CA ARG A 265 41.16 -33.76 -48.58
C ARG A 265 42.06 -34.73 -49.35
N LYS A 266 43.26 -35.02 -48.81
CA LYS A 266 44.15 -36.09 -49.27
C LYS A 266 43.58 -37.48 -48.96
N ASN A 267 42.94 -37.68 -47.81
CA ASN A 267 42.27 -38.93 -47.43
C ASN A 267 40.90 -39.17 -48.10
N LYS A 268 40.23 -38.14 -48.65
CA LYS A 268 38.87 -38.23 -49.25
C LYS A 268 38.77 -39.08 -50.53
N GLN A 269 39.86 -39.72 -50.97
CA GLN A 269 39.79 -40.88 -51.88
C GLN A 269 39.42 -42.19 -51.17
N ARG A 270 39.30 -42.23 -49.84
CA ARG A 270 38.92 -43.42 -49.07
C ARG A 270 37.94 -43.10 -47.92
N ILE A 271 36.72 -43.59 -48.12
CA ILE A 271 35.67 -43.79 -47.11
C ILE A 271 34.98 -42.50 -46.65
N SER A 272 33.67 -42.61 -46.40
CA SER A 272 32.81 -41.55 -45.88
C SER A 272 31.76 -42.21 -44.99
N ILE A 273 31.64 -41.74 -43.75
CA ILE A 273 30.56 -42.09 -42.82
C ILE A 273 30.17 -40.78 -42.14
N PRO A 274 28.88 -40.37 -42.14
CA PRO A 274 28.40 -39.23 -41.35
C PRO A 274 28.15 -39.66 -39.90
N ASP A 275 28.28 -38.72 -38.97
CA ASP A 275 27.89 -38.90 -37.56
C ASP A 275 26.57 -38.16 -37.29
N GLU A 276 25.70 -38.70 -36.44
CA GLU A 276 24.34 -38.20 -36.23
C GLU A 276 24.22 -37.30 -34.99
N GLU A 277 24.64 -36.04 -35.11
CA GLU A 277 24.21 -34.98 -34.19
C GLU A 277 22.95 -34.25 -34.68
N LEU A 278 22.18 -33.74 -33.72
CA LEU A 278 20.77 -33.34 -33.86
C LEU A 278 20.52 -32.33 -35.00
N ASN A 279 19.65 -32.69 -35.95
CA ASN A 279 19.29 -31.97 -37.20
C ASN A 279 18.61 -30.58 -37.03
N SER A 280 18.68 -29.97 -35.84
CA SER A 280 18.01 -28.72 -35.44
C SER A 280 18.90 -27.47 -35.52
N GLY A 281 20.07 -27.57 -36.17
CA GLY A 281 20.89 -26.42 -36.52
C GLY A 281 20.31 -25.65 -37.71
N PHE A 282 20.28 -24.32 -37.60
CA PHE A 282 20.00 -23.41 -38.70
C PHE A 282 21.19 -22.48 -38.92
N SER A 283 21.53 -22.24 -40.18
CA SER A 283 22.55 -21.25 -40.58
C SER A 283 22.00 -19.82 -40.54
N SER A 284 22.87 -18.82 -40.41
CA SER A 284 22.45 -17.40 -40.46
C SER A 284 21.74 -17.07 -41.78
N PHE A 285 22.26 -17.62 -42.88
CA PHE A 285 21.71 -17.48 -44.24
C PHE A 285 20.33 -18.15 -44.43
N GLU A 286 20.00 -19.21 -43.67
CA GLU A 286 18.62 -19.74 -43.63
C GLU A 286 17.67 -18.75 -42.94
N LEU A 287 18.09 -18.13 -41.83
CA LEU A 287 17.25 -17.16 -41.10
C LEU A 287 17.05 -15.87 -41.92
N GLU A 288 18.10 -15.38 -42.57
CA GLU A 288 18.06 -14.23 -43.45
C GLU A 288 17.07 -14.46 -44.61
N GLN A 289 17.18 -15.58 -45.35
CA GLN A 289 16.23 -15.90 -46.42
C GLN A 289 14.80 -16.08 -45.90
N ALA A 290 14.62 -16.79 -44.78
CA ALA A 290 13.30 -17.02 -44.20
C ALA A 290 12.58 -15.74 -43.76
N THR A 291 13.34 -14.67 -43.48
CA THR A 291 12.86 -13.34 -43.08
C THR A 291 13.06 -12.26 -44.16
N ARG A 292 13.43 -12.64 -45.39
CA ARG A 292 13.69 -11.74 -46.53
C ARG A 292 14.74 -10.65 -46.26
N GLY A 293 15.76 -10.95 -45.46
CA GLY A 293 16.76 -9.97 -45.01
C GLY A 293 16.32 -9.19 -43.77
N PHE A 294 15.59 -9.86 -42.86
CA PHE A 294 15.02 -9.25 -41.63
C PHE A 294 14.06 -8.09 -41.93
N ASP A 295 13.18 -8.33 -42.93
CA ASP A 295 12.15 -7.40 -43.41
C ASP A 295 11.26 -6.89 -42.27
N GLN A 296 11.11 -5.57 -42.18
CA GLN A 296 10.32 -4.89 -41.16
C GLN A 296 8.81 -5.21 -41.28
N GLU A 297 8.30 -5.55 -42.47
CA GLU A 297 6.92 -6.06 -42.63
C GLU A 297 6.72 -7.44 -42.00
N LEU A 298 7.80 -8.20 -41.82
CA LEU A 298 7.78 -9.52 -41.17
C LEU A 298 8.09 -9.45 -39.67
N LYS A 299 8.39 -8.26 -39.12
CA LYS A 299 8.66 -8.09 -37.68
C LYS A 299 7.35 -8.17 -36.88
N ILE A 300 7.28 -9.12 -35.96
CA ILE A 300 6.09 -9.39 -35.12
C ILE A 300 6.28 -9.00 -33.65
N GLY A 301 7.49 -8.61 -33.25
CA GLY A 301 7.76 -8.12 -31.90
C GLY A 301 9.16 -7.52 -31.74
N GLU A 302 9.32 -6.66 -30.74
CA GLU A 302 10.58 -6.02 -30.35
C GLU A 302 10.56 -5.71 -28.85
N GLY A 303 11.70 -5.86 -28.18
CA GLY A 303 11.85 -5.55 -26.76
C GLY A 303 13.30 -5.70 -26.30
N GLY A 304 13.53 -5.65 -24.98
CA GLY A 304 14.89 -5.75 -24.40
C GLY A 304 15.64 -7.05 -24.72
N PHE A 305 14.93 -8.10 -25.14
CA PHE A 305 15.48 -9.39 -25.56
C PHE A 305 15.72 -9.50 -27.09
N GLY A 306 15.65 -8.38 -27.81
CA GLY A 306 15.86 -8.32 -29.26
C GLY A 306 14.57 -8.27 -30.08
N SER A 307 14.65 -8.75 -31.31
CA SER A 307 13.57 -8.66 -32.32
C SER A 307 13.03 -10.04 -32.70
N VAL A 308 11.73 -10.14 -32.94
CA VAL A 308 11.07 -11.37 -33.39
C VAL A 308 10.46 -11.16 -34.77
N TYR A 309 10.80 -12.03 -35.72
CA TYR A 309 10.30 -12.02 -37.09
C TYR A 309 9.47 -13.26 -37.40
N ARG A 310 8.40 -13.10 -38.19
CA ARG A 310 7.69 -14.22 -38.82
C ARG A 310 8.48 -14.67 -40.04
N GLY A 311 8.89 -15.93 -40.06
CA GLY A 311 9.61 -16.51 -41.19
C GLY A 311 8.92 -17.73 -41.80
N THR A 312 9.47 -18.22 -42.90
CA THR A 312 9.17 -19.55 -43.44
C THR A 312 10.45 -20.36 -43.61
N LEU A 313 10.69 -21.32 -42.73
CA LEU A 313 11.84 -22.24 -42.78
C LEU A 313 11.37 -23.63 -43.19
N ARG A 314 12.01 -24.20 -44.23
CA ARG A 314 11.76 -25.58 -44.69
C ARG A 314 10.24 -25.88 -44.84
N ASN A 315 9.53 -24.98 -45.52
CA ASN A 315 8.07 -24.95 -45.73
C ASN A 315 7.17 -24.83 -44.47
N THR A 316 7.75 -24.55 -43.30
CA THR A 316 7.03 -24.33 -42.03
C THR A 316 7.03 -22.84 -41.68
N THR A 317 5.87 -22.28 -41.31
CA THR A 317 5.80 -20.91 -40.76
C THR A 317 6.31 -20.91 -39.32
N VAL A 318 7.24 -20.00 -39.02
CA VAL A 318 8.01 -19.97 -37.77
C VAL A 318 8.06 -18.56 -37.19
N ALA A 319 8.32 -18.44 -35.89
CA ALA A 319 8.78 -17.22 -35.26
C ALA A 319 10.30 -17.30 -35.01
N ILE A 320 11.05 -16.28 -35.41
CA ILE A 320 12.52 -16.24 -35.33
C ILE A 320 12.89 -15.09 -34.38
N LYS A 321 13.29 -15.42 -33.15
CA LYS A 321 13.77 -14.45 -32.14
C LYS A 321 15.27 -14.27 -32.32
N LEU A 322 15.72 -13.05 -32.61
CA LEU A 322 17.13 -12.67 -32.72
C LEU A 322 17.51 -11.86 -31.48
N LEU A 323 18.31 -12.45 -30.59
CA LEU A 323 18.85 -11.76 -29.42
C LEU A 323 20.05 -10.90 -29.82
N HIS A 324 20.23 -9.74 -29.17
CA HIS A 324 21.28 -8.77 -29.53
C HIS A 324 22.70 -9.35 -29.35
N PRO A 325 23.45 -9.68 -30.43
CA PRO A 325 24.67 -10.50 -30.34
C PRO A 325 25.86 -9.83 -29.63
N HIS A 326 25.81 -8.50 -29.47
CA HIS A 326 26.84 -7.72 -28.79
C HIS A 326 26.49 -7.41 -27.33
N SER A 327 25.41 -7.99 -26.80
CA SER A 327 25.03 -7.89 -25.39
C SER A 327 25.43 -9.16 -24.63
N LEU A 328 26.20 -9.00 -23.55
CA LEU A 328 26.54 -10.11 -22.65
C LEU A 328 25.29 -10.76 -22.03
N GLN A 329 24.22 -9.98 -21.87
CA GLN A 329 22.92 -10.45 -21.41
C GLN A 329 22.22 -11.35 -22.45
N GLY A 330 22.12 -10.92 -23.71
CA GLY A 330 21.43 -11.67 -24.76
C GLY A 330 22.07 -13.03 -25.06
N GLN A 331 23.41 -13.14 -24.97
CA GLN A 331 24.09 -14.44 -25.07
C GLN A 331 23.73 -15.37 -23.89
N SER A 332 23.72 -14.84 -22.66
CA SER A 332 23.35 -15.63 -21.47
C SER A 332 21.89 -16.07 -21.51
N GLU A 333 21.00 -15.27 -22.08
CA GLU A 333 19.57 -15.58 -22.26
C GLU A 333 19.36 -16.60 -23.40
N PHE A 334 20.09 -16.47 -24.52
CA PHE A 334 20.13 -17.46 -25.62
C PHE A 334 20.52 -18.86 -25.14
N ASP A 335 21.64 -18.98 -24.43
CA ASP A 335 22.11 -20.26 -23.90
C ASP A 335 21.16 -20.82 -22.82
N GLN A 336 20.49 -19.96 -22.04
CA GLN A 336 19.52 -20.36 -21.02
C GLN A 336 18.19 -20.85 -21.64
N GLU A 337 17.69 -20.23 -22.72
CA GLU A 337 16.53 -20.69 -23.49
C GLU A 337 16.79 -22.07 -24.09
N ILE A 338 17.95 -22.26 -24.75
CA ILE A 338 18.35 -23.56 -25.30
C ILE A 338 18.49 -24.60 -24.18
N ALA A 339 19.15 -24.27 -23.07
CA ALA A 339 19.38 -25.20 -21.96
C ALA A 339 18.10 -25.66 -21.23
N VAL A 340 16.99 -24.92 -21.38
CA VAL A 340 15.66 -25.32 -20.88
C VAL A 340 14.87 -26.05 -21.97
N LEU A 341 14.59 -25.40 -23.10
CA LEU A 341 13.63 -25.88 -24.10
C LEU A 341 14.13 -27.06 -24.94
N SER A 342 15.43 -27.34 -24.96
CA SER A 342 15.94 -28.62 -25.50
C SER A 342 15.61 -29.83 -24.62
N ARG A 343 15.26 -29.61 -23.34
CA ARG A 343 15.07 -30.66 -22.32
C ARG A 343 13.63 -30.87 -21.88
N VAL A 344 12.76 -29.85 -22.03
CA VAL A 344 11.37 -29.90 -21.57
C VAL A 344 10.38 -29.73 -22.72
N ARG A 345 9.28 -30.49 -22.70
CA ARG A 345 8.17 -30.40 -23.67
C ARG A 345 6.85 -30.65 -22.94
N HIS A 346 5.90 -29.72 -23.11
CA HIS A 346 4.56 -29.76 -22.54
C HIS A 346 3.65 -28.91 -23.45
N PRO A 347 2.35 -29.27 -23.66
CA PRO A 347 1.49 -28.61 -24.66
C PRO A 347 1.40 -27.09 -24.51
N ASN A 348 1.36 -26.59 -23.26
CA ASN A 348 1.27 -25.17 -22.93
C ASN A 348 2.63 -24.48 -22.72
N LEU A 349 3.71 -25.00 -23.32
CA LEU A 349 4.96 -24.29 -23.54
C LEU A 349 5.16 -24.03 -25.05
N VAL A 350 5.94 -23.00 -25.39
CA VAL A 350 6.36 -22.73 -26.78
C VAL A 350 7.44 -23.73 -27.21
N THR A 351 7.26 -24.35 -28.36
CA THR A 351 8.16 -25.36 -28.93
C THR A 351 9.34 -24.70 -29.64
N LEU A 352 10.55 -24.88 -29.10
CA LEU A 352 11.80 -24.60 -29.80
C LEU A 352 12.00 -25.65 -30.91
N ILE A 353 12.00 -25.19 -32.16
CA ILE A 353 12.23 -26.02 -33.37
C ILE A 353 13.73 -26.19 -33.62
N GLY A 354 14.53 -25.15 -33.34
CA GLY A 354 15.97 -25.18 -33.49
C GLY A 354 16.62 -23.83 -33.23
N ALA A 355 17.93 -23.72 -33.48
CA ALA A 355 18.70 -22.51 -33.20
C ALA A 355 19.82 -22.27 -34.22
N CYS A 356 20.15 -20.99 -34.39
CA CYS A 356 21.32 -20.50 -35.13
C CYS A 356 22.28 -19.83 -34.14
N ARG A 357 23.44 -20.45 -33.89
CA ARG A 357 24.45 -19.88 -32.99
C ARG A 357 25.19 -18.69 -33.59
N GLU A 358 25.34 -18.63 -34.91
CA GLU A 358 25.99 -17.54 -35.64
C GLU A 358 25.29 -16.19 -35.42
N ALA A 359 23.95 -16.20 -35.39
CA ALA A 359 23.12 -14.99 -35.32
C ALA A 359 22.42 -14.79 -33.96
N CYS A 360 22.75 -15.59 -32.94
CA CYS A 360 21.99 -15.66 -31.67
C CYS A 360 20.46 -15.83 -31.89
N GLY A 361 20.11 -16.62 -32.91
CA GLY A 361 18.73 -16.77 -33.39
C GLY A 361 18.05 -18.05 -32.88
N LEU A 362 16.85 -17.93 -32.33
CA LEU A 362 16.01 -19.03 -31.85
C LEU A 362 14.77 -19.18 -32.72
N VAL A 363 14.49 -20.40 -33.17
CA VAL A 363 13.40 -20.71 -34.10
C VAL A 363 12.29 -21.44 -33.36
N TYR A 364 11.10 -20.85 -33.36
CA TYR A 364 9.93 -21.26 -32.59
C TYR A 364 8.74 -21.57 -33.51
N GLU A 365 7.78 -22.34 -32.99
CA GLU A 365 6.45 -22.44 -33.61
C GLU A 365 5.79 -21.06 -33.74
N PHE A 366 5.15 -20.78 -34.89
CA PHE A 366 4.45 -19.52 -35.09
C PHE A 366 3.03 -19.57 -34.50
N LEU A 367 2.74 -18.65 -33.57
CA LEU A 367 1.47 -18.59 -32.83
C LEU A 367 0.66 -17.37 -33.29
N PRO A 368 -0.36 -17.56 -34.15
CA PRO A 368 -0.94 -16.48 -34.96
C PRO A 368 -1.87 -15.53 -34.20
N ASN A 369 -2.31 -15.89 -32.99
CA ASN A 369 -3.16 -15.03 -32.17
C ASN A 369 -2.35 -14.09 -31.23
N GLY A 370 -1.03 -14.00 -31.40
CA GLY A 370 -0.17 -13.06 -30.67
C GLY A 370 0.00 -13.42 -29.19
N SER A 371 0.34 -12.42 -28.37
CA SER A 371 0.41 -12.56 -26.93
C SER A 371 -0.93 -12.26 -26.24
N LEU A 372 -1.07 -12.71 -25.00
CA LEU A 372 -2.20 -12.39 -24.15
C LEU A 372 -2.26 -10.88 -23.83
N GLU A 373 -1.14 -10.16 -23.86
CA GLU A 373 -1.12 -8.70 -23.74
C GLU A 373 -1.83 -8.03 -24.93
N ASP A 374 -1.48 -8.41 -26.16
CA ASP A 374 -2.12 -7.91 -27.38
C ASP A 374 -3.63 -8.19 -27.41
N ARG A 375 -4.02 -9.36 -26.88
CA ARG A 375 -5.41 -9.84 -26.90
C ARG A 375 -6.26 -9.31 -25.75
N LEU A 376 -5.65 -8.91 -24.64
CA LEU A 376 -6.30 -8.07 -23.61
C LEU A 376 -6.44 -6.61 -24.10
N ALA A 377 -5.44 -6.09 -24.81
CA ALA A 377 -5.50 -4.76 -25.45
C ALA A 377 -6.42 -4.71 -26.68
N CYS A 378 -7.00 -5.84 -27.11
CA CYS A 378 -7.79 -5.98 -28.34
C CYS A 378 -7.10 -5.41 -29.60
N LEU A 379 -5.77 -5.54 -29.65
CA LEU A 379 -4.91 -4.99 -30.69
C LEU A 379 -5.37 -5.45 -32.09
N ASN A 380 -5.20 -4.58 -33.09
CA ASN A 380 -5.69 -4.78 -34.46
C ASN A 380 -7.21 -5.04 -34.57
N ASN A 381 -7.99 -4.48 -33.63
CA ASN A 381 -9.44 -4.71 -33.49
C ASN A 381 -9.82 -6.19 -33.33
N THR A 382 -8.94 -6.99 -32.70
CA THR A 382 -9.24 -8.39 -32.40
C THR A 382 -10.33 -8.50 -31.33
N PRO A 383 -11.32 -9.40 -31.45
CA PRO A 383 -12.46 -9.45 -30.54
C PRO A 383 -12.02 -9.80 -29.11
N PRO A 384 -12.71 -9.32 -28.06
CA PRO A 384 -12.39 -9.65 -26.68
C PRO A 384 -12.33 -11.17 -26.41
N LEU A 385 -11.45 -11.59 -25.50
CA LEU A 385 -11.42 -12.99 -25.03
C LEU A 385 -12.59 -13.24 -24.08
N THR A 386 -13.42 -14.25 -24.37
CA THR A 386 -14.55 -14.63 -23.49
C THR A 386 -14.07 -15.22 -22.17
N TRP A 387 -14.92 -15.16 -21.14
CA TRP A 387 -14.59 -15.69 -19.81
C TRP A 387 -14.18 -17.18 -19.82
N GLN A 388 -14.72 -18.00 -20.72
CA GLN A 388 -14.32 -19.41 -20.85
C GLN A 388 -12.88 -19.53 -21.37
N VAL A 389 -12.49 -18.72 -22.37
CA VAL A 389 -11.12 -18.71 -22.90
C VAL A 389 -10.15 -18.18 -21.83
N ARG A 390 -10.52 -17.13 -21.10
CA ARG A 390 -9.74 -16.60 -19.96
C ARG A 390 -9.55 -17.66 -18.86
N THR A 391 -10.61 -18.39 -18.50
CA THR A 391 -10.57 -19.49 -17.53
C THR A 391 -9.67 -20.64 -18.00
N ARG A 392 -9.72 -20.99 -19.30
CA ARG A 392 -8.83 -22.00 -19.90
C ARG A 392 -7.37 -21.57 -19.85
N ILE A 393 -7.06 -20.30 -20.12
CA ILE A 393 -5.68 -19.77 -20.04
C ILE A 393 -5.11 -19.92 -18.61
N ILE A 394 -5.92 -19.66 -17.58
CA ILE A 394 -5.51 -19.84 -16.18
C ILE A 394 -5.18 -21.32 -15.88
N TYR A 395 -6.00 -22.25 -16.38
CA TYR A 395 -5.77 -23.70 -16.26
C TYR A 395 -4.49 -24.14 -16.98
N GLU A 396 -4.29 -23.70 -18.21
CA GLU A 396 -3.14 -24.04 -19.06
C GLU A 396 -1.83 -23.51 -18.48
N MET A 397 -1.83 -22.29 -17.94
CA MET A 397 -0.67 -21.73 -17.24
C MET A 397 -0.41 -22.43 -15.91
N CYS A 398 -1.44 -22.79 -15.14
CA CYS A 398 -1.28 -23.61 -13.94
C CYS A 398 -0.66 -24.98 -14.29
N SER A 399 -1.03 -25.60 -15.42
CA SER A 399 -0.43 -26.85 -15.90
C SER A 399 1.04 -26.67 -16.29
N ALA A 400 1.35 -25.65 -17.09
CA ALA A 400 2.71 -25.33 -17.54
C ALA A 400 3.67 -25.10 -16.36
N LEU A 401 3.27 -24.28 -15.39
CA LEU A 401 4.07 -23.98 -14.20
C LEU A 401 4.20 -25.21 -13.28
N THR A 402 3.11 -25.97 -13.07
CA THR A 402 3.17 -27.21 -12.27
C THR A 402 4.17 -28.21 -12.86
N PHE A 403 4.20 -28.33 -14.19
CA PHE A 403 5.17 -29.17 -14.90
C PHE A 403 6.62 -28.67 -14.71
N LEU A 404 6.89 -27.37 -14.92
CA LEU A 404 8.22 -26.77 -14.74
C LEU A 404 8.72 -26.89 -13.29
N HIS A 405 7.85 -26.64 -12.31
CA HIS A 405 8.15 -26.73 -10.87
C HIS A 405 8.34 -28.19 -10.41
N SER A 406 7.73 -29.16 -11.10
CA SER A 406 7.87 -30.59 -10.81
C SER A 406 9.08 -31.24 -11.50
N ASN A 407 9.83 -30.51 -12.33
CA ASN A 407 10.99 -31.03 -13.05
C ASN A 407 12.07 -31.55 -12.09
N LYS A 408 12.73 -32.66 -12.45
CA LYS A 408 13.75 -33.33 -11.62
C LYS A 408 15.02 -33.62 -12.44
N PRO A 409 16.22 -33.55 -11.84
CA PRO A 409 16.50 -33.27 -10.42
C PRO A 409 16.34 -31.79 -10.01
N HIS A 410 16.24 -30.87 -10.98
CA HIS A 410 16.16 -29.42 -10.73
C HIS A 410 14.85 -28.82 -11.23
N PRO A 411 13.94 -28.42 -10.33
CA PRO A 411 12.80 -27.57 -10.65
C PRO A 411 13.20 -26.31 -11.41
N ILE A 412 12.34 -25.87 -12.34
CA ILE A 412 12.57 -24.70 -13.18
C ILE A 412 11.57 -23.62 -12.75
N VAL A 413 12.06 -22.44 -12.37
CA VAL A 413 11.22 -21.26 -12.12
C VAL A 413 11.27 -20.35 -13.36
N HIS A 414 10.12 -19.79 -13.74
CA HIS A 414 10.01 -18.95 -14.93
C HIS A 414 10.62 -17.56 -14.72
N GLY A 415 10.26 -16.89 -13.63
CA GLY A 415 10.86 -15.63 -13.17
C GLY A 415 10.30 -14.35 -13.81
N ASP A 416 9.92 -14.37 -15.09
CA ASP A 416 9.25 -13.24 -15.78
C ASP A 416 7.94 -13.68 -16.43
N LEU A 417 7.04 -14.24 -15.61
CA LEU A 417 5.69 -14.63 -16.04
C LEU A 417 4.79 -13.39 -16.15
N LYS A 418 4.33 -13.08 -17.36
CA LYS A 418 3.49 -11.92 -17.70
C LYS A 418 2.65 -12.20 -18.95
N PRO A 419 1.53 -11.50 -19.22
CA PRO A 419 0.70 -11.75 -20.39
C PRO A 419 1.43 -11.65 -21.74
N ALA A 420 2.42 -10.76 -21.88
CA ALA A 420 3.25 -10.67 -23.08
C ALA A 420 4.06 -11.95 -23.38
N ASN A 421 4.36 -12.77 -22.36
CA ASN A 421 5.08 -14.04 -22.49
C ASN A 421 4.13 -15.26 -22.60
N ILE A 422 2.82 -15.03 -22.65
CA ILE A 422 1.79 -16.06 -22.85
C ILE A 422 1.25 -15.90 -24.28
N LEU A 423 1.66 -16.78 -25.19
CA LEU A 423 1.30 -16.74 -26.60
C LEU A 423 0.11 -17.66 -26.91
N LEU A 424 -0.71 -17.31 -27.91
CA LEU A 424 -1.94 -18.04 -28.24
C LEU A 424 -1.89 -18.69 -29.63
N ASP A 425 -2.19 -20.00 -29.70
CA ASP A 425 -2.32 -20.74 -30.96
C ASP A 425 -3.60 -20.38 -31.75
N THR A 426 -3.82 -21.03 -32.90
CA THR A 426 -5.04 -20.85 -33.72
C THR A 426 -6.37 -21.09 -32.99
N ASN A 427 -6.38 -21.90 -31.92
CA ASN A 427 -7.55 -22.29 -31.15
C ASN A 427 -7.68 -21.51 -29.82
N PHE A 428 -6.79 -20.53 -29.59
CA PHE A 428 -6.55 -19.86 -28.31
C PHE A 428 -6.14 -20.81 -27.16
N VAL A 429 -5.44 -21.90 -27.47
CA VAL A 429 -4.63 -22.65 -26.50
C VAL A 429 -3.39 -21.82 -26.20
N SER A 430 -3.13 -21.60 -24.91
CA SER A 430 -2.03 -20.77 -24.45
C SER A 430 -0.73 -21.54 -24.26
N LYS A 431 0.38 -20.87 -24.57
CA LYS A 431 1.74 -21.39 -24.53
C LYS A 431 2.68 -20.38 -23.89
N LEU A 432 3.32 -20.77 -22.78
CA LEU A 432 4.32 -19.96 -22.10
C LEU A 432 5.63 -19.94 -22.91
N GLY A 433 6.15 -18.75 -23.18
CA GLY A 433 7.40 -18.48 -23.92
C GLY A 433 8.40 -17.64 -23.12
N ASP A 434 9.51 -17.27 -23.75
CA ASP A 434 10.53 -16.32 -23.24
C ASP A 434 11.35 -16.82 -22.03
N PHE A 435 12.09 -17.91 -22.21
CA PHE A 435 12.78 -18.62 -21.12
C PHE A 435 14.16 -18.07 -20.71
N GLY A 436 14.59 -16.90 -21.22
CA GLY A 436 15.95 -16.38 -20.98
C GLY A 436 16.24 -16.03 -19.51
N ILE A 437 15.21 -15.60 -18.77
CA ILE A 437 15.31 -15.29 -17.34
C ILE A 437 15.02 -16.52 -16.45
N CYS A 438 14.58 -17.65 -17.01
CA CYS A 438 14.29 -18.87 -16.25
C CYS A 438 15.52 -19.41 -15.50
N ARG A 439 15.29 -20.07 -14.35
CA ARG A 439 16.35 -20.57 -13.49
C ARG A 439 16.06 -22.00 -13.02
N PHE A 440 17.03 -22.89 -13.24
CA PHE A 440 17.09 -24.19 -12.55
C PHE A 440 17.41 -23.99 -11.07
N LEU A 441 16.60 -24.53 -10.17
CA LEU A 441 16.89 -24.49 -8.74
C LEU A 441 17.84 -25.62 -8.36
N ILE A 442 19.02 -25.23 -7.88
CA ILE A 442 20.04 -26.15 -7.37
C ILE A 442 19.79 -26.31 -5.87
N GLN A 443 19.69 -27.55 -5.40
CA GLN A 443 19.53 -27.83 -3.99
C GLN A 443 20.82 -27.47 -3.25
N SER A 444 20.77 -26.45 -2.38
CA SER A 444 21.88 -26.11 -1.50
C SER A 444 22.16 -27.25 -0.51
N SER A 445 23.43 -27.49 -0.22
CA SER A 445 23.88 -28.57 0.67
C SER A 445 23.75 -28.25 2.16
N THR A 446 23.30 -27.04 2.50
CA THR A 446 23.03 -26.58 3.86
C THR A 446 21.55 -26.77 4.22
N ALA A 447 21.29 -27.53 5.28
CA ALA A 447 19.94 -27.97 5.61
C ALA A 447 19.06 -26.85 6.21
N THR A 448 18.04 -26.41 5.47
CA THR A 448 16.62 -26.27 5.94
C THR A 448 15.69 -25.97 4.76
N THR A 449 15.15 -27.04 4.16
CA THR A 449 13.84 -27.16 3.45
C THR A 449 13.48 -26.23 2.27
N ASN A 450 14.05 -25.04 2.11
CA ASN A 450 13.68 -24.09 1.05
C ASN A 450 14.57 -24.29 -0.18
N LEU A 451 13.94 -24.49 -1.32
CA LEU A 451 14.60 -24.57 -2.62
C LEU A 451 14.45 -23.21 -3.33
N TYR A 452 15.55 -22.47 -3.44
CA TYR A 452 15.60 -21.12 -3.98
C TYR A 452 16.89 -20.89 -4.79
N ARG A 453 16.94 -19.82 -5.58
CA ARG A 453 18.19 -19.32 -6.19
C ARG A 453 18.28 -17.81 -5.97
N THR A 454 19.33 -17.36 -5.29
CA THR A 454 19.67 -15.93 -5.22
C THR A 454 20.09 -15.42 -6.60
N THR A 455 19.44 -14.38 -7.09
CA THR A 455 19.75 -13.75 -8.39
C THR A 455 19.24 -12.30 -8.40
N THR A 456 19.91 -11.41 -9.13
CA THR A 456 19.44 -10.02 -9.29
C THR A 456 18.04 -10.02 -9.90
N PRO A 457 17.05 -9.33 -9.30
CA PRO A 457 15.72 -9.20 -9.88
C PRO A 457 15.76 -8.65 -11.31
N LYS A 458 15.16 -9.39 -12.24
CA LYS A 458 15.01 -9.06 -13.66
C LYS A 458 13.64 -9.53 -14.13
N GLY A 459 13.00 -8.74 -14.98
CA GLY A 459 11.64 -8.98 -15.46
C GLY A 459 10.75 -7.76 -15.25
N THR A 460 9.44 -7.98 -15.28
CA THR A 460 8.44 -6.90 -15.37
C THR A 460 7.86 -6.59 -14.00
N PHE A 461 8.26 -5.45 -13.40
CA PHE A 461 7.95 -5.08 -12.00
C PHE A 461 6.49 -5.31 -11.57
N ALA A 462 5.51 -4.97 -12.40
CA ALA A 462 4.09 -5.08 -12.07
C ALA A 462 3.56 -6.53 -11.89
N TYR A 463 4.35 -7.55 -12.25
CA TYR A 463 4.03 -8.97 -12.02
C TYR A 463 5.04 -9.65 -11.08
N MET A 464 6.04 -8.92 -10.57
CA MET A 464 7.17 -9.51 -9.87
C MET A 464 6.89 -9.72 -8.37
N ASP A 465 7.26 -10.89 -7.85
CA ASP A 465 7.12 -11.25 -6.43
C ASP A 465 7.81 -10.23 -5.51
N PRO A 466 7.10 -9.56 -4.58
CA PRO A 466 7.67 -8.52 -3.73
C PRO A 466 8.75 -9.06 -2.79
N GLU A 467 8.60 -10.28 -2.28
CA GLU A 467 9.68 -10.91 -1.48
C GLU A 467 10.89 -11.25 -2.36
N PHE A 468 10.72 -11.55 -3.66
CA PHE A 468 11.86 -11.71 -4.58
C PHE A 468 12.54 -10.36 -4.88
N LEU A 469 11.78 -9.28 -5.07
CA LEU A 469 12.32 -7.92 -5.20
C LEU A 469 13.15 -7.51 -3.98
N THR A 470 12.69 -7.82 -2.76
CA THR A 470 13.40 -7.46 -1.52
C THR A 470 14.59 -8.37 -1.19
N THR A 471 14.52 -9.68 -1.50
CA THR A 471 15.54 -10.66 -1.04
C THR A 471 16.48 -11.16 -2.14
N GLY A 472 16.12 -11.01 -3.41
CA GLY A 472 16.78 -11.69 -4.53
C GLY A 472 16.57 -13.21 -4.56
N GLU A 473 15.81 -13.82 -3.65
CA GLU A 473 15.55 -15.25 -3.61
C GLU A 473 14.40 -15.65 -4.57
N LEU A 474 14.75 -16.10 -5.77
CA LEU A 474 13.77 -16.63 -6.72
C LEU A 474 13.31 -18.04 -6.30
N THR A 475 11.99 -18.27 -6.26
CA THR A 475 11.38 -19.55 -5.83
C THR A 475 10.19 -19.93 -6.72
N PRO A 476 9.68 -21.18 -6.65
CA PRO A 476 8.45 -21.56 -7.35
C PRO A 476 7.23 -20.72 -6.92
N ARG A 477 7.24 -20.18 -5.69
CA ARG A 477 6.20 -19.29 -5.17
C ARG A 477 6.27 -17.87 -5.75
N SER A 478 7.32 -17.53 -6.49
CA SER A 478 7.42 -16.26 -7.22
C SER A 478 6.56 -16.29 -8.49
N ASP A 479 6.60 -17.38 -9.27
CA ASP A 479 5.70 -17.57 -10.42
C ASP A 479 4.21 -17.63 -9.99
N VAL A 480 3.92 -18.17 -8.79
CA VAL A 480 2.55 -18.19 -8.21
C VAL A 480 2.02 -16.77 -8.00
N TYR A 481 2.85 -15.83 -7.52
CA TYR A 481 2.46 -14.43 -7.36
C TYR A 481 2.11 -13.79 -8.71
N SER A 482 3.00 -13.97 -9.70
CA SER A 482 2.78 -13.49 -11.07
C SER A 482 1.50 -14.06 -11.69
N LEU A 483 1.21 -15.35 -11.47
CA LEU A 483 -0.05 -15.99 -11.88
C LEU A 483 -1.27 -15.36 -11.17
N GLY A 484 -1.16 -15.01 -9.89
CA GLY A 484 -2.21 -14.31 -9.14
C GLY A 484 -2.60 -12.98 -9.80
N ILE A 485 -1.62 -12.11 -10.08
CA ILE A 485 -1.84 -10.84 -10.77
C ILE A 485 -2.47 -11.06 -12.16
N ILE A 486 -2.06 -12.11 -12.89
CA ILE A 486 -2.64 -12.47 -14.20
C ILE A 486 -4.10 -12.93 -14.06
N ILE A 487 -4.46 -13.70 -13.03
CA ILE A 487 -5.86 -14.11 -12.76
C ILE A 487 -6.75 -12.89 -12.51
N LEU A 488 -6.30 -11.96 -11.67
CA LEU A 488 -7.04 -10.73 -11.35
C LEU A 488 -7.19 -9.83 -12.58
N ARG A 489 -6.18 -9.76 -13.44
CA ARG A 489 -6.23 -9.04 -14.72
C ARG A 489 -7.17 -9.69 -15.73
N LEU A 490 -7.20 -11.02 -15.79
CA LEU A 490 -8.13 -11.77 -16.66
C LEU A 490 -9.59 -11.59 -16.23
N LEU A 491 -9.87 -11.48 -14.93
CA LEU A 491 -11.22 -11.19 -14.41
C LEU A 491 -11.70 -9.78 -14.75
N THR A 492 -10.85 -8.78 -14.50
CA THR A 492 -11.26 -7.36 -14.47
C THR A 492 -10.94 -6.57 -15.73
N GLY A 493 -10.03 -7.06 -16.58
CA GLY A 493 -9.51 -6.32 -17.74
C GLY A 493 -8.61 -5.13 -17.38
N LYS A 494 -8.46 -4.81 -16.08
CA LYS A 494 -7.73 -3.64 -15.58
C LYS A 494 -6.21 -3.79 -15.73
N PRO A 495 -5.44 -2.69 -15.74
CA PRO A 495 -3.99 -2.75 -15.65
C PRO A 495 -3.53 -3.38 -14.31
N PRO A 496 -2.34 -4.01 -14.23
CA PRO A 496 -1.90 -4.79 -13.07
C PRO A 496 -1.57 -3.95 -11.81
N GLN A 497 -1.40 -2.63 -11.93
CA GLN A 497 -1.11 -1.74 -10.79
C GLN A 497 -2.27 -1.76 -9.79
N ASN A 498 -1.96 -2.03 -8.51
CA ASN A 498 -2.89 -2.07 -7.38
C ASN A 498 -4.11 -2.99 -7.60
N ILE A 499 -4.01 -3.96 -8.52
CA ILE A 499 -5.14 -4.80 -8.94
C ILE A 499 -5.60 -5.78 -7.86
N ALA A 500 -4.72 -6.13 -6.90
CA ALA A 500 -5.08 -6.90 -5.72
C ALA A 500 -5.96 -6.06 -4.78
N GLU A 501 -5.49 -4.89 -4.37
CA GLU A 501 -6.22 -3.93 -3.52
C GLU A 501 -7.61 -3.64 -4.10
N VAL A 502 -7.70 -3.32 -5.39
CA VAL A 502 -8.97 -3.01 -6.08
C VAL A 502 -9.94 -4.19 -6.14
N VAL A 503 -9.46 -5.44 -6.07
CA VAL A 503 -10.32 -6.64 -6.02
C VAL A 503 -10.69 -7.01 -4.59
N GLU A 504 -9.79 -6.80 -3.63
CA GLU A 504 -10.02 -7.00 -2.20
C GLU A 504 -11.07 -6.02 -1.67
N ASP A 505 -10.93 -4.71 -1.96
CA ASP A 505 -11.93 -3.66 -1.66
C ASP A 505 -13.31 -4.01 -2.24
N ALA A 506 -13.35 -4.52 -3.48
CA ALA A 506 -14.61 -4.85 -4.14
C ALA A 506 -15.26 -6.15 -3.61
N ILE A 507 -14.49 -7.07 -3.03
CA ILE A 507 -15.02 -8.25 -2.34
C ILE A 507 -15.58 -7.83 -0.97
N ASP A 508 -14.83 -7.04 -0.20
CA ASP A 508 -15.24 -6.57 1.14
C ASP A 508 -16.47 -5.65 1.11
N ARG A 509 -16.76 -5.03 -0.04
CA ARG A 509 -17.97 -4.21 -0.29
C ARG A 509 -19.14 -4.99 -0.91
N GLU A 510 -18.96 -6.28 -1.22
CA GLU A 510 -19.88 -7.10 -2.04
C GLU A 510 -20.08 -6.59 -3.50
N GLU A 511 -19.24 -5.64 -3.93
CA GLU A 511 -19.28 -4.93 -5.21
C GLU A 511 -18.48 -5.63 -6.34
N LEU A 512 -17.95 -6.84 -6.14
CA LEU A 512 -17.10 -7.58 -7.10
C LEU A 512 -17.68 -7.58 -8.53
N HIS A 513 -19.00 -7.72 -8.67
CA HIS A 513 -19.71 -7.71 -9.94
C HIS A 513 -19.49 -6.44 -10.78
N SER A 514 -19.19 -5.30 -10.14
CA SER A 514 -18.94 -4.00 -10.79
C SER A 514 -17.55 -3.87 -11.42
N ILE A 515 -16.59 -4.72 -11.00
CA ILE A 515 -15.21 -4.67 -11.47
C ILE A 515 -14.83 -5.79 -12.45
N LEU A 516 -15.74 -6.75 -12.70
CA LEU A 516 -15.57 -7.79 -13.71
C LEU A 516 -15.61 -7.18 -15.12
N ASP A 517 -14.78 -7.70 -16.03
CA ASP A 517 -14.69 -7.20 -17.40
C ASP A 517 -15.94 -7.55 -18.21
N PRO A 518 -16.78 -6.57 -18.61
CA PRO A 518 -17.99 -6.84 -19.39
C PRO A 518 -17.67 -7.32 -20.81
N SER A 519 -16.46 -7.04 -21.33
CA SER A 519 -16.03 -7.52 -22.65
C SER A 519 -15.77 -9.03 -22.68
N ALA A 520 -15.60 -9.67 -21.51
CA ALA A 520 -15.51 -11.13 -21.40
C ALA A 520 -16.86 -11.85 -21.59
N GLY A 521 -17.96 -11.09 -21.71
CA GLY A 521 -19.33 -11.59 -21.65
C GLY A 521 -19.82 -11.76 -20.22
N SER A 522 -20.96 -12.42 -20.04
CA SER A 522 -21.57 -12.65 -18.73
C SER A 522 -20.77 -13.66 -17.91
N TRP A 523 -19.84 -13.17 -17.08
CA TRP A 523 -19.14 -13.95 -16.06
C TRP A 523 -20.14 -14.61 -15.10
N PRO A 524 -20.13 -15.95 -14.94
CA PRO A 524 -20.89 -16.61 -13.88
C PRO A 524 -20.32 -16.23 -12.51
N PHE A 525 -21.14 -15.61 -11.65
CA PHE A 525 -20.67 -14.96 -10.42
C PHE A 525 -19.89 -15.89 -9.48
N VAL A 526 -20.35 -17.13 -9.28
CA VAL A 526 -19.68 -18.11 -8.41
C VAL A 526 -18.26 -18.42 -8.91
N GLN A 527 -18.11 -18.63 -10.21
CA GLN A 527 -16.83 -18.90 -10.87
C GLN A 527 -15.91 -17.68 -10.83
N ALA A 528 -16.45 -16.48 -11.06
CA ALA A 528 -15.70 -15.24 -10.95
C ALA A 528 -15.19 -14.99 -9.52
N ASN A 529 -16.04 -15.20 -8.51
CA ASN A 529 -15.67 -15.05 -7.10
C ASN A 529 -14.61 -16.09 -6.66
N GLN A 530 -14.74 -17.34 -7.11
CA GLN A 530 -13.73 -18.38 -6.88
C GLN A 530 -12.37 -18.03 -7.51
N LEU A 531 -12.35 -17.47 -8.72
CA LEU A 531 -11.12 -16.97 -9.35
C LEU A 531 -10.57 -15.71 -8.64
N ALA A 532 -11.42 -14.83 -8.13
CA ALA A 532 -11.00 -13.59 -7.47
C ALA A 532 -10.26 -13.89 -6.15
N HIS A 533 -10.86 -14.69 -5.26
CA HIS A 533 -10.18 -15.16 -4.05
C HIS A 533 -8.91 -15.96 -4.37
N LEU A 534 -8.92 -16.78 -5.42
CA LEU A 534 -7.72 -17.50 -5.86
C LEU A 534 -6.61 -16.56 -6.32
N GLY A 535 -6.94 -15.52 -7.08
CA GLY A 535 -6.01 -14.49 -7.55
C GLY A 535 -5.37 -13.75 -6.38
N LEU A 536 -6.17 -13.33 -5.39
CA LEU A 536 -5.70 -12.69 -4.16
C LEU A 536 -4.81 -13.63 -3.34
N HIS A 537 -5.22 -14.88 -3.09
CA HIS A 537 -4.40 -15.85 -2.37
C HIS A 537 -3.08 -16.17 -3.10
N CYS A 538 -3.06 -16.16 -4.43
CA CYS A 538 -1.82 -16.27 -5.21
C CYS A 538 -0.94 -15.02 -5.09
N ALA A 539 -1.55 -13.82 -5.09
CA ALA A 539 -0.89 -12.52 -4.96
C ALA A 539 -0.53 -12.13 -3.50
N GLU A 540 -0.76 -12.99 -2.51
CA GLU A 540 -0.41 -12.76 -1.10
C GLU A 540 1.04 -12.27 -0.94
N MET A 541 1.24 -11.19 -0.17
CA MET A 541 2.54 -10.52 -0.09
C MET A 541 3.64 -11.45 0.43
N SER A 542 3.32 -12.38 1.34
CA SER A 542 4.29 -13.39 1.81
C SER A 542 4.13 -14.75 1.12
N ARG A 543 5.22 -15.25 0.54
CA ARG A 543 5.32 -16.53 -0.18
C ARG A 543 4.92 -17.76 0.63
N ARG A 544 4.89 -17.64 1.96
CA ARG A 544 4.44 -18.69 2.90
C ARG A 544 2.92 -18.84 2.98
N ARG A 545 2.17 -17.79 2.63
CA ARG A 545 0.70 -17.76 2.66
C ARG A 545 0.06 -18.16 1.34
N ARG A 546 0.78 -17.95 0.23
CA ARG A 546 0.36 -18.35 -1.12
C ARG A 546 -0.01 -19.84 -1.17
N PRO A 547 -0.94 -20.27 -2.04
CA PRO A 547 -1.18 -21.69 -2.32
C PRO A 547 0.02 -22.33 -3.04
N ASP A 548 0.13 -23.66 -2.99
CA ASP A 548 0.94 -24.40 -3.93
C ASP A 548 0.13 -24.71 -5.20
N LEU A 549 0.79 -24.90 -6.35
CA LEU A 549 0.09 -25.09 -7.62
C LEU A 549 -0.71 -26.40 -7.67
N ALA A 550 -0.07 -27.54 -7.38
CA ALA A 550 -0.67 -28.86 -7.56
C ALA A 550 -1.75 -29.21 -6.52
N GLY A 551 -1.63 -28.70 -5.29
CA GLY A 551 -2.49 -28.99 -4.16
C GLY A 551 -3.52 -27.90 -3.86
N GLY A 552 -3.15 -26.62 -4.01
CA GLY A 552 -4.02 -25.46 -3.76
C GLY A 552 -4.71 -24.97 -5.04
N VAL A 553 -3.94 -24.42 -5.98
CA VAL A 553 -4.46 -23.73 -7.18
C VAL A 553 -5.24 -24.70 -8.08
N TRP A 554 -4.65 -25.87 -8.39
CA TRP A 554 -5.22 -26.84 -9.31
C TRP A 554 -6.62 -27.32 -8.90
N LYS A 555 -6.88 -27.52 -7.60
CA LYS A 555 -8.19 -27.95 -7.08
C LYS A 555 -9.31 -26.94 -7.33
N VAL A 556 -8.98 -25.65 -7.47
CA VAL A 556 -9.94 -24.60 -7.82
C VAL A 556 -10.08 -24.50 -9.33
N VAL A 557 -8.96 -24.51 -10.07
CA VAL A 557 -8.95 -24.23 -11.50
C VAL A 557 -9.43 -25.40 -12.37
N GLU A 558 -9.16 -26.67 -12.00
CA GLU A 558 -9.62 -27.83 -12.78
C GLU A 558 -11.17 -27.95 -12.83
N PRO A 559 -11.93 -27.84 -11.72
CA PRO A 559 -13.39 -27.81 -11.79
C PRO A 559 -13.94 -26.62 -12.58
N LEU A 560 -13.33 -25.44 -12.43
CA LEU A 560 -13.72 -24.23 -13.16
C LEU A 560 -13.55 -24.38 -14.67
N MET A 561 -12.44 -24.96 -15.13
CA MET A 561 -12.20 -25.23 -16.55
C MET A 561 -13.22 -26.23 -17.12
N LYS A 562 -13.56 -27.28 -16.36
CA LYS A 562 -14.61 -28.25 -16.75
C LYS A 562 -15.98 -27.58 -16.86
N ALA A 563 -16.35 -26.73 -15.90
CA ALA A 563 -17.59 -25.96 -15.96
C ALA A 563 -17.61 -25.00 -17.18
N ALA A 564 -16.52 -24.27 -17.43
CA ALA A 564 -16.38 -23.40 -18.60
C ALA A 564 -16.53 -24.17 -19.92
N SER A 565 -15.91 -25.36 -20.02
CA SER A 565 -16.02 -26.22 -21.21
C SER A 565 -17.45 -26.72 -21.44
N LEU A 566 -18.18 -27.09 -20.39
CA LEU A 566 -19.58 -27.50 -20.50
C LEU A 566 -20.49 -26.36 -20.99
N THR A 567 -20.23 -25.11 -20.60
CA THR A 567 -20.96 -23.95 -21.16
C THR A 567 -20.57 -23.63 -22.61
N ALA A 568 -19.33 -23.89 -23.01
CA ALA A 568 -18.82 -23.63 -24.36
C ALA A 568 -19.26 -24.67 -25.41
N VAL A 569 -19.74 -25.85 -24.98
CA VAL A 569 -20.15 -26.96 -25.86
C VAL A 569 -21.65 -26.92 -26.21
N GLN A 570 -22.43 -25.97 -25.66
CA GLN A 570 -23.80 -25.70 -26.11
C GLN A 570 -23.81 -25.21 -27.57
N PRO A 571 -24.31 -25.99 -28.55
CA PRO A 571 -24.21 -25.62 -29.96
C PRO A 571 -25.13 -24.44 -30.28
N SER A 572 -24.60 -23.41 -30.95
CA SER A 572 -25.31 -22.17 -31.26
C SER A 572 -26.32 -22.29 -32.42
N PHE A 573 -27.35 -23.15 -32.24
CA PHE A 573 -28.63 -23.02 -32.94
C PHE A 573 -29.53 -21.98 -32.26
N ALA A 574 -28.96 -20.80 -32.00
CA ALA A 574 -29.66 -19.63 -31.47
C ALA A 574 -29.41 -18.46 -32.41
N THR A 575 -30.27 -18.32 -33.43
CA THR A 575 -30.44 -17.05 -34.14
C THR A 575 -30.91 -15.98 -33.15
N PRO A 576 -30.45 -14.72 -33.25
CA PRO A 576 -30.76 -13.67 -32.28
C PRO A 576 -32.19 -13.13 -32.46
N SER A 577 -33.20 -13.94 -32.11
CA SER A 577 -34.62 -13.60 -32.21
C SER A 577 -35.54 -14.54 -31.41
N ASP A 578 -35.57 -14.41 -30.08
CA ASP A 578 -36.82 -14.27 -29.29
C ASP A 578 -36.55 -14.16 -27.78
N ASP A 579 -36.46 -12.94 -27.24
CA ASP A 579 -36.43 -12.67 -25.78
C ASP A 579 -37.86 -12.74 -25.16
N ALA A 580 -38.80 -13.38 -25.87
CA ALA A 580 -40.23 -13.38 -25.61
C ALA A 580 -40.77 -14.70 -25.04
N THR A 581 -40.10 -15.83 -25.32
CA THR A 581 -40.57 -17.18 -24.95
C THR A 581 -40.05 -17.61 -23.58
N PRO A 582 -40.84 -18.34 -22.77
CA PRO A 582 -40.34 -18.98 -21.56
C PRO A 582 -39.27 -20.04 -21.90
N PRO A 583 -38.20 -20.15 -21.10
CA PRO A 583 -37.29 -21.29 -21.16
C PRO A 583 -38.06 -22.61 -21.14
N SER A 584 -37.68 -23.57 -21.99
CA SER A 584 -38.46 -24.80 -22.21
C SER A 584 -38.69 -25.66 -20.96
N TYR A 585 -37.83 -25.53 -19.94
CA TYR A 585 -37.98 -26.20 -18.65
C TYR A 585 -38.97 -25.51 -17.68
N PHE A 586 -39.51 -24.34 -18.04
CA PHE A 586 -40.66 -23.73 -17.36
C PHE A 586 -42.01 -24.14 -17.97
N VAL A 587 -41.99 -24.78 -19.14
CA VAL A 587 -43.19 -25.20 -19.89
C VAL A 587 -43.58 -26.63 -19.48
N CYS A 588 -44.85 -26.85 -19.16
CA CYS A 588 -45.37 -28.18 -18.84
C CYS A 588 -45.36 -29.07 -20.09
N PRO A 589 -44.76 -30.27 -20.06
CA PRO A 589 -44.75 -31.14 -21.24
C PRO A 589 -46.14 -31.64 -21.70
N ILE A 590 -47.14 -31.67 -20.82
CA ILE A 590 -48.50 -32.12 -21.14
C ILE A 590 -49.33 -30.98 -21.73
N PHE A 591 -49.34 -29.81 -21.09
CA PHE A 591 -50.17 -28.67 -21.52
C PHE A 591 -49.49 -27.76 -22.55
N GLN A 592 -48.16 -27.79 -22.67
CA GLN A 592 -47.35 -26.86 -23.48
C GLN A 592 -47.50 -25.38 -23.06
N GLU A 593 -47.91 -25.14 -21.82
CA GLU A 593 -48.05 -23.83 -21.17
C GLU A 593 -47.11 -23.69 -19.95
N GLU A 594 -46.89 -22.48 -19.46
CA GLU A 594 -45.99 -22.17 -18.34
C GLU A 594 -46.51 -22.71 -16.99
N MET A 595 -45.64 -23.37 -16.22
CA MET A 595 -46.03 -24.04 -14.96
C MET A 595 -46.22 -23.07 -13.80
N ASN A 596 -47.39 -23.13 -13.16
CA ASN A 596 -47.79 -22.34 -11.99
C ASN A 596 -47.63 -23.11 -10.67
N ASP A 597 -47.74 -24.44 -10.68
CA ASP A 597 -47.47 -25.32 -9.53
C ASP A 597 -46.69 -26.59 -9.95
N PRO A 598 -45.43 -26.45 -10.43
CA PRO A 598 -44.66 -27.56 -10.96
C PRO A 598 -44.44 -28.69 -9.93
N HIS A 599 -44.72 -29.94 -10.33
CA HIS A 599 -44.56 -31.16 -9.55
C HIS A 599 -43.72 -32.20 -10.31
N VAL A 600 -42.82 -32.89 -9.61
CA VAL A 600 -42.01 -34.01 -10.12
C VAL A 600 -42.80 -35.32 -9.98
N ALA A 601 -42.79 -36.17 -11.01
CA ALA A 601 -43.34 -37.52 -10.98
C ALA A 601 -42.24 -38.60 -10.88
N ALA A 602 -42.62 -39.88 -10.76
CA ALA A 602 -41.67 -41.00 -10.60
C ALA A 602 -40.70 -41.21 -11.79
N ASP A 603 -40.99 -40.62 -12.96
CA ASP A 603 -40.09 -40.62 -14.11
C ASP A 603 -38.97 -39.54 -14.02
N GLY A 604 -38.98 -38.72 -12.97
CA GLY A 604 -38.04 -37.62 -12.76
C GLY A 604 -38.36 -36.35 -13.56
N PHE A 605 -39.41 -36.36 -14.40
CA PHE A 605 -39.84 -35.17 -15.13
C PHE A 605 -40.74 -34.29 -14.26
N THR A 606 -40.72 -32.98 -14.55
CA THR A 606 -41.58 -32.00 -13.87
C THR A 606 -42.73 -31.59 -14.80
N TYR A 607 -43.93 -31.51 -14.24
CA TYR A 607 -45.19 -31.23 -14.91
C TYR A 607 -46.01 -30.22 -14.11
N GLU A 608 -47.02 -29.58 -14.71
CA GLU A 608 -48.03 -28.83 -13.96
C GLU A 608 -48.85 -29.77 -13.07
N ALA A 609 -49.17 -29.36 -11.84
CA ALA A 609 -49.82 -30.19 -10.83
C ALA A 609 -51.12 -30.82 -11.32
N GLU A 610 -52.00 -30.02 -11.94
CA GLU A 610 -53.28 -30.47 -12.46
C GLU A 610 -53.13 -31.36 -13.71
N ALA A 611 -52.13 -31.09 -14.56
CA ALA A 611 -51.89 -31.87 -15.77
C ALA A 611 -51.49 -33.32 -15.47
N ILE A 612 -50.51 -33.52 -14.56
CA ILE A 612 -50.05 -34.86 -14.20
C ILE A 612 -51.04 -35.62 -13.32
N ARG A 613 -51.82 -34.91 -12.48
CA ARG A 613 -52.95 -35.52 -11.74
C ARG A 613 -54.02 -36.01 -12.70
N GLY A 614 -54.48 -35.15 -13.63
CA GLY A 614 -55.46 -35.52 -14.65
C GLY A 614 -55.04 -36.71 -15.51
N TRP A 615 -53.75 -36.84 -15.82
CA TRP A 615 -53.19 -38.02 -16.50
C TRP A 615 -53.33 -39.31 -15.66
N LEU A 616 -52.91 -39.28 -14.40
CA LEU A 616 -52.97 -40.43 -13.48
C LEU A 616 -54.42 -40.82 -13.11
N ASP A 617 -55.29 -39.82 -12.93
CA ASP A 617 -56.73 -39.97 -12.61
C ASP A 617 -57.54 -40.48 -13.83
N SER A 618 -57.07 -40.22 -15.05
CA SER A 618 -57.59 -40.84 -16.29
C SER A 618 -57.25 -42.34 -16.40
N GLY A 619 -56.54 -42.90 -15.43
CA GLY A 619 -56.23 -44.33 -15.32
C GLY A 619 -54.83 -44.71 -15.79
N HIS A 620 -54.07 -43.80 -16.42
CA HIS A 620 -52.71 -44.09 -16.89
C HIS A 620 -51.75 -44.41 -15.73
N ASP A 621 -50.86 -45.35 -15.97
CA ASP A 621 -49.74 -45.74 -15.11
C ASP A 621 -48.36 -45.56 -15.78
N THR A 622 -48.32 -44.99 -16.99
CA THR A 622 -47.09 -44.67 -17.72
C THR A 622 -46.73 -43.19 -17.67
N SER A 623 -45.43 -42.90 -17.82
CA SER A 623 -44.84 -41.57 -17.96
C SER A 623 -45.38 -40.86 -19.21
N PRO A 624 -45.93 -39.63 -19.10
CA PRO A 624 -46.33 -38.83 -20.26
C PRO A 624 -45.18 -38.57 -21.24
N MET A 625 -43.94 -38.45 -20.75
CA MET A 625 -42.75 -38.12 -21.55
C MET A 625 -42.09 -39.32 -22.23
N THR A 626 -42.16 -40.51 -21.63
CA THR A 626 -41.41 -41.70 -22.11
C THR A 626 -42.29 -42.91 -22.44
N ASN A 627 -43.56 -42.88 -22.03
CA ASN A 627 -44.51 -43.99 -22.07
C ASN A 627 -44.01 -45.30 -21.39
N LEU A 628 -43.03 -45.18 -20.48
CA LEU A 628 -42.59 -46.26 -19.60
C LEU A 628 -43.45 -46.28 -18.32
N PRO A 629 -43.68 -47.44 -17.67
CA PRO A 629 -44.41 -47.50 -16.39
C PRO A 629 -43.76 -46.64 -15.30
N LEU A 630 -44.58 -45.92 -14.53
CA LEU A 630 -44.16 -45.13 -13.37
C LEU A 630 -43.97 -46.04 -12.15
N GLU A 631 -42.86 -45.91 -11.44
CA GLU A 631 -42.56 -46.70 -10.23
C GLU A 631 -43.55 -46.42 -9.08
N HIS A 632 -44.03 -45.17 -8.97
CA HIS A 632 -45.07 -44.75 -8.04
C HIS A 632 -45.95 -43.64 -8.61
N ARG A 633 -47.12 -43.43 -7.99
CA ARG A 633 -48.05 -42.33 -8.31
C ARG A 633 -47.88 -41.09 -7.41
N GLU A 634 -46.91 -41.09 -6.49
CA GLU A 634 -46.62 -39.91 -5.67
C GLU A 634 -46.02 -38.78 -6.51
N LEU A 635 -46.41 -37.54 -6.19
CA LEU A 635 -46.02 -36.31 -6.88
C LEU A 635 -45.36 -35.34 -5.90
N ILE A 636 -44.16 -34.85 -6.21
CA ILE A 636 -43.34 -34.04 -5.30
C ILE A 636 -43.33 -32.57 -5.77
N PRO A 637 -43.82 -31.59 -4.99
CA PRO A 637 -43.84 -30.18 -5.40
C PRO A 637 -42.43 -29.62 -5.66
N ASN A 638 -42.15 -29.21 -6.89
CA ASN A 638 -40.86 -28.66 -7.32
C ASN A 638 -40.76 -27.17 -6.97
N ARG A 639 -40.63 -26.90 -5.66
CA ARG A 639 -40.56 -25.52 -5.12
C ARG A 639 -39.40 -24.70 -5.67
N ALA A 640 -38.29 -25.34 -6.03
CA ALA A 640 -37.14 -24.66 -6.63
C ALA A 640 -37.47 -24.13 -8.03
N LEU A 641 -38.06 -24.96 -8.90
CA LEU A 641 -38.50 -24.52 -10.22
C LEU A 641 -39.60 -23.45 -10.11
N ARG A 642 -40.54 -23.62 -9.17
CA ARG A 642 -41.61 -22.64 -8.92
C ARG A 642 -41.06 -21.26 -8.54
N SER A 643 -40.03 -21.19 -7.70
CA SER A 643 -39.36 -19.92 -7.40
C SER A 643 -38.66 -19.32 -8.62
N ALA A 644 -37.97 -20.13 -9.43
CA ALA A 644 -37.29 -19.65 -10.63
C ALA A 644 -38.26 -19.09 -11.70
N ILE A 645 -39.44 -19.70 -11.85
CA ILE A 645 -40.51 -19.20 -12.73
C ILE A 645 -41.01 -17.84 -12.22
N ILE A 646 -41.32 -17.72 -10.93
CA ILE A 646 -41.80 -16.47 -10.32
C ILE A 646 -40.74 -15.36 -10.43
N GLU A 647 -39.46 -15.67 -10.22
CA GLU A 647 -38.37 -14.71 -10.38
C GLU A 647 -38.25 -14.24 -11.84
N TRP A 648 -38.31 -15.15 -12.81
CA TRP A 648 -38.29 -14.81 -14.23
C TRP A 648 -39.50 -13.96 -14.65
N GLN A 649 -40.70 -14.27 -14.15
CA GLN A 649 -41.89 -13.44 -14.35
C GLN A 649 -41.70 -12.01 -13.79
N GLN A 650 -41.11 -11.87 -12.61
CA GLN A 650 -40.81 -10.57 -12.00
C GLN A 650 -39.74 -9.80 -12.79
N GLN A 651 -38.67 -10.45 -13.22
CA GLN A 651 -37.63 -9.83 -14.07
C GLN A 651 -38.19 -9.30 -15.41
N ARG A 652 -39.34 -9.80 -15.88
CA ARG A 652 -40.07 -9.29 -17.06
C ARG A 652 -41.06 -8.15 -16.78
N GLN A 653 -41.45 -7.94 -15.52
CA GLN A 653 -42.34 -6.82 -15.13
C GLN A 653 -41.58 -5.52 -14.80
N TRP A 654 -40.24 -5.59 -14.69
CA TRP A 654 -39.34 -4.46 -14.43
C TRP A 654 -38.48 -4.07 -15.66
N ARG A 655 -38.86 -4.53 -16.86
CA ARG A 655 -38.29 -4.13 -18.17
C ARG A 655 -39.35 -3.43 -19.02
#